data_AF-A0A6G1K7I6-F1
#
_entry.id   AF-A0A6G1K7I6-F1
#
_cell.length_a   1.000
_cell.length_b   1.000
_cell.length_c   1.000
_cell.angle_alpha   90.00
_cell.angle_beta   90.00
_cell.angle_gamma   90.00
#
_symmetry.space_group_name_H-M   'P 1'
#
loop_
_entity.id
_entity.type
_entity.pdbx_description
1 polymer ?
#
loop_
_entity_poly.entity_id
_entity_poly.type
_entity_poly.pdbx_seq_one_letter_code
_entity_poly.pdbx_strand_id
1 'polypeptide(L)'
;MLSQSFAVALLALLPSALAVPFSSKLHKNTALILIDIQNDFITGSLNNSRAPSILPKVYQLLDDHEWPFIVASQDWHPENHVSFAINHSGVKAFEAVNITFVDTPTKIETQTVYPNHCVPETEGAEIEKGVQTRLHYLEGYRTPVNYIKKAQDHSVDSYSAFADNQYHRFTTLNKELTIHGVETIVVTGLITDACVRGTCIDGIKLGYEVILVEDATETTSEEIKQKTIAELQGWGVQVMNLSSWEAANPTGLQKRAKTELYSDIQCFCNDTIRQPYNETTLKGLGPLTQASKRHIRHIISPIPSQGPDLPLSLPPLQSALSIYRAKLFRCIRLLHLPNAVAKCAIPSGIDEYTSQNSVPASLFLRTLLFRHRIGVGNIFDPMVETMSGINFTDITIMKSLLILLVALPLALASVIKETKPWAPVEKKVDYSGFKVLRITLAEKSAELEAKIDELTAHVLNPGKAAFLDVVVSPDNVDAVAALAVESVVITENVGLALEEEEDQVSISAVPSETWFTAYHPYADHLTFLTDLQSSFTANSEIITAGTSTQGRVLRGIHIWGSGGKGSKPAVLFHGTVHAREWVATLTTEYTAWQLLTKYATDTAVKALVDRFDFYIIPIVNPDGFVYTQTTDRLWRKNRQTVTTSTCVGRDINRNWSYKWEVTGGASTNPCSETFKGLAPGDSPENQGLASQVNALRDAAGIRLYIDFHSYGQHILWPYGYSCSLVVENSAAHRSLATASQTAIRAVSGTSYTIGPSCSTLYPTTGSSTDYTDVTGNSTYSYTYELRDTGNNGFTLPASQIKPTVVETWAGVVAMLQAA
;
A
#
# COMPACT_ATOMS: atom_id res chain seq x y z
N MET A 1 -38.14 -45.84 37.24
CA MET A 1 -36.81 -46.30 37.69
C MET A 1 -35.78 -45.70 36.75
N LEU A 2 -34.77 -45.04 37.31
CA LEU A 2 -33.54 -44.54 36.65
C LEU A 2 -32.80 -45.72 35.96
N SER A 3 -31.83 -45.60 35.04
CA SER A 3 -30.70 -44.66 34.91
C SER A 3 -29.92 -44.92 33.59
N GLN A 4 -29.32 -43.87 32.99
CA GLN A 4 -27.92 -43.77 32.44
C GLN A 4 -27.34 -44.91 31.56
N SER A 5 -26.64 -44.73 30.42
CA SER A 5 -25.77 -43.67 29.85
C SER A 5 -25.36 -43.99 28.40
N PHE A 6 -24.76 -42.99 27.72
CA PHE A 6 -24.04 -42.96 26.42
C PHE A 6 -24.94 -42.99 25.16
N ALA A 7 -24.72 -42.22 24.09
CA ALA A 7 -23.91 -41.06 23.74
C ALA A 7 -24.40 -40.60 22.35
N VAL A 8 -24.74 -39.32 22.19
CA VAL A 8 -24.05 -38.33 21.34
C VAL A 8 -24.16 -38.53 19.80
N ALA A 9 -24.87 -37.56 19.22
CA ALA A 9 -24.67 -36.92 17.90
C ALA A 9 -24.87 -37.74 16.62
N LEU A 10 -26.05 -37.59 16.02
CA LEU A 10 -26.22 -37.65 14.57
C LEU A 10 -27.32 -36.70 14.11
N LEU A 11 -27.04 -35.39 14.18
CA LEU A 11 -27.93 -34.37 13.60
C LEU A 11 -27.13 -33.13 13.21
N ALA A 12 -26.21 -33.30 12.26
CA ALA A 12 -25.69 -32.26 11.40
C ALA A 12 -24.80 -32.96 10.37
N LEU A 13 -25.21 -32.97 9.09
CA LEU A 13 -24.34 -33.06 7.90
C LEU A 13 -25.24 -33.11 6.66
N LEU A 14 -25.81 -31.96 6.32
CA LEU A 14 -26.07 -31.57 4.94
C LEU A 14 -25.10 -30.41 4.66
N PRO A 15 -24.23 -30.47 3.65
CA PRO A 15 -23.41 -29.32 3.29
C PRO A 15 -24.32 -28.33 2.57
N SER A 16 -24.85 -27.39 3.32
CA SER A 16 -25.35 -26.13 2.78
C SER A 16 -24.17 -25.48 2.05
N ALA A 17 -24.19 -25.51 0.72
CA ALA A 17 -23.46 -24.56 -0.10
C ALA A 17 -24.04 -23.17 0.20
N LEU A 18 -23.55 -22.56 1.27
CA LEU A 18 -23.79 -21.16 1.58
C LEU A 18 -22.72 -20.37 0.84
N ALA A 19 -23.18 -19.43 0.03
CA ALA A 19 -22.39 -18.30 -0.42
C ALA A 19 -21.52 -17.79 0.73
N VAL A 20 -20.23 -17.56 0.46
CA VAL A 20 -19.35 -16.86 1.40
C VAL A 20 -20.05 -15.53 1.75
N PRO A 21 -20.40 -15.28 3.01
CA PRO A 21 -21.05 -14.04 3.36
C PRO A 21 -20.02 -12.93 3.14
N PHE A 22 -20.31 -12.01 2.21
CA PHE A 22 -19.80 -10.65 2.32
C PHE A 22 -20.14 -10.19 3.74
N SER A 23 -19.15 -9.79 4.53
CA SER A 23 -19.47 -9.09 5.77
C SER A 23 -20.15 -7.79 5.37
N SER A 24 -21.37 -7.58 5.86
CA SER A 24 -22.18 -6.40 5.52
C SER A 24 -21.79 -5.16 6.35
N LYS A 25 -20.62 -5.14 7.00
CA LYS A 25 -20.29 -4.25 8.11
C LYS A 25 -19.07 -3.35 7.84
N LEU A 26 -19.11 -2.54 6.78
CA LEU A 26 -18.06 -1.55 6.49
C LEU A 26 -18.23 -0.29 7.38
N HIS A 27 -17.26 -0.03 8.27
CA HIS A 27 -17.22 1.17 9.10
C HIS A 27 -16.51 2.33 8.38
N LYS A 28 -17.22 3.05 7.50
CA LYS A 28 -16.63 4.18 6.77
C LYS A 28 -16.13 5.25 7.75
N ASN A 29 -14.91 5.77 7.50
CA ASN A 29 -14.26 6.79 8.34
C ASN A 29 -13.98 6.35 9.79
N THR A 30 -13.94 5.04 10.07
CA THR A 30 -13.66 4.52 11.41
C THR A 30 -12.44 3.60 11.38
N ALA A 31 -11.46 3.82 12.26
CA ALA A 31 -10.31 2.92 12.41
C ALA A 31 -10.37 2.11 13.71
N LEU A 32 -9.86 0.88 13.66
CA LEU A 32 -9.58 0.08 14.86
C LEU A 32 -8.15 0.34 15.32
N ILE A 33 -7.97 0.68 16.59
CA ILE A 33 -6.68 0.94 17.21
C ILE A 33 -6.44 -0.12 18.29
N LEU A 34 -5.48 -1.02 18.02
CA LEU A 34 -4.98 -2.03 18.94
C LEU A 34 -3.77 -1.47 19.71
N ILE A 35 -3.86 -1.39 21.03
CA ILE A 35 -2.82 -0.80 21.87
C ILE A 35 -2.01 -1.90 22.57
N ASP A 36 -0.73 -1.98 22.19
CA ASP A 36 0.34 -2.68 22.91
C ASP A 36 -0.02 -4.11 23.34
N ILE A 37 -0.64 -4.88 22.44
CA ILE A 37 -1.00 -6.29 22.68
C ILE A 37 0.25 -7.17 22.46
N GLN A 38 1.32 -6.88 23.20
CA GLN A 38 2.62 -7.52 23.12
C GLN A 38 2.80 -8.59 24.20
N ASN A 39 3.67 -9.55 23.93
CA ASN A 39 3.92 -10.68 24.83
C ASN A 39 4.40 -10.23 26.21
N ASP A 40 5.15 -9.14 26.34
CA ASP A 40 5.62 -8.66 27.65
C ASP A 40 4.49 -8.27 28.62
N PHE A 41 3.35 -7.81 28.10
CA PHE A 41 2.18 -7.47 28.91
C PHE A 41 1.27 -8.67 29.22
N ILE A 42 1.45 -9.79 28.51
CA ILE A 42 0.59 -10.98 28.61
C ILE A 42 1.32 -12.13 29.33
N THR A 43 2.52 -12.47 28.87
CA THR A 43 3.31 -13.61 29.35
C THR A 43 4.70 -13.23 29.85
N GLY A 44 5.23 -12.06 29.46
CA GLY A 44 6.61 -11.65 29.76
C GLY A 44 6.79 -10.81 31.03
N SER A 45 7.70 -9.85 30.95
CA SER A 45 8.27 -9.11 32.08
C SER A 45 7.31 -8.18 32.83
N LEU A 46 6.26 -7.70 32.14
CA LEU A 46 5.17 -6.90 32.68
C LEU A 46 3.84 -7.66 32.66
N ASN A 47 3.89 -8.99 32.71
CA ASN A 47 2.70 -9.79 32.59
C ASN A 47 1.67 -9.47 33.68
N ASN A 48 0.41 -9.66 33.30
CA ASN A 48 -0.72 -9.52 34.19
C ASN A 48 -1.69 -10.67 33.93
N SER A 49 -2.06 -11.39 34.99
CA SER A 49 -3.03 -12.51 34.92
C SER A 49 -4.37 -12.15 34.28
N ARG A 50 -4.75 -10.86 34.28
CA ARG A 50 -5.98 -10.37 33.65
C ARG A 50 -5.81 -10.08 32.16
N ALA A 51 -4.61 -9.80 31.67
CA ALA A 51 -4.34 -9.39 30.28
C ALA A 51 -4.87 -10.37 29.21
N PRO A 52 -4.74 -11.71 29.35
CA PRO A 52 -5.28 -12.63 28.34
C PRO A 52 -6.79 -12.55 28.13
N SER A 53 -7.54 -11.97 29.07
CA SER A 53 -9.01 -11.88 28.99
C SER A 53 -9.52 -11.04 27.81
N ILE A 54 -8.71 -10.12 27.28
CA ILE A 54 -9.11 -9.28 26.13
C ILE A 54 -9.05 -10.04 24.80
N LEU A 55 -8.22 -11.08 24.71
CA LEU A 55 -7.87 -11.73 23.44
C LEU A 55 -9.09 -12.26 22.67
N PRO A 56 -10.06 -12.95 23.30
CA PRO A 56 -11.25 -13.41 22.57
C PRO A 56 -12.04 -12.27 21.92
N LYS A 57 -12.10 -11.10 22.57
CA LYS A 57 -12.81 -9.92 22.06
C LYS A 57 -12.02 -9.19 20.98
N VAL A 58 -10.71 -9.10 21.14
CA VAL A 58 -9.80 -8.59 20.10
C VAL A 58 -9.87 -9.46 18.86
N TYR A 59 -9.87 -10.79 19.01
CA TYR A 59 -10.04 -11.72 17.89
C TYR A 59 -11.39 -11.53 17.22
N GLN A 60 -12.48 -11.39 17.98
CA GLN A 60 -13.80 -11.10 17.43
C GLN A 60 -13.81 -9.79 16.62
N LEU A 61 -13.19 -8.73 17.14
CA LEU A 61 -13.04 -7.45 16.43
C LEU A 61 -12.27 -7.61 15.12
N LEU A 62 -11.27 -8.48 15.05
CA LEU A 62 -10.46 -8.70 13.84
C LEU A 62 -11.09 -9.70 12.85
N ASP A 63 -11.79 -10.71 13.35
CA ASP A 63 -12.33 -11.81 12.54
C ASP A 63 -13.71 -11.45 11.95
N ASP A 64 -14.56 -10.74 12.69
CA ASP A 64 -15.99 -10.57 12.37
C ASP A 64 -16.33 -9.18 11.79
N HIS A 65 -15.37 -8.26 11.72
CA HIS A 65 -15.59 -6.87 11.29
C HIS A 65 -14.66 -6.47 10.15
N GLU A 66 -15.16 -5.63 9.26
CA GLU A 66 -14.37 -5.06 8.17
C GLU A 66 -13.98 -3.62 8.50
N TRP A 67 -12.69 -3.42 8.74
CA TRP A 67 -12.12 -2.12 9.03
C TRP A 67 -11.54 -1.52 7.77
N PRO A 68 -11.79 -0.23 7.47
CA PRO A 68 -11.08 0.46 6.39
C PRO A 68 -9.62 0.72 6.73
N PHE A 69 -9.27 0.75 8.02
CA PHE A 69 -7.92 0.97 8.51
C PHE A 69 -7.77 0.40 9.93
N ILE A 70 -6.67 -0.31 10.17
CA ILE A 70 -6.30 -0.82 11.50
C ILE A 70 -4.93 -0.26 11.87
N VAL A 71 -4.77 0.08 13.14
CA VAL A 71 -3.49 0.45 13.72
C VAL A 71 -3.17 -0.51 14.84
N ALA A 72 -1.94 -1.01 14.87
CA ALA A 72 -1.40 -1.77 16.00
C ALA A 72 -0.19 -1.02 16.58
N SER A 73 -0.31 -0.49 17.80
CA SER A 73 0.83 0.12 18.48
C SER A 73 1.68 -0.92 19.20
N GLN A 74 2.97 -0.61 19.33
CA GLN A 74 3.93 -1.39 20.10
C GLN A 74 4.81 -0.45 20.91
N ASP A 75 4.98 -0.73 22.19
CA ASP A 75 6.15 -0.25 22.93
C ASP A 75 7.42 -0.80 22.29
N TRP A 76 8.42 0.07 22.11
CA TRP A 76 9.62 -0.25 21.35
C TRP A 76 10.85 0.45 21.94
N HIS A 77 11.22 0.03 23.14
CA HIS A 77 12.20 0.72 23.98
C HIS A 77 13.65 0.27 23.69
N PRO A 78 14.60 1.16 23.35
CA PRO A 78 16.01 0.80 23.31
C PRO A 78 16.52 0.32 24.68
N GLU A 79 17.58 -0.49 24.73
CA GLU A 79 18.09 -1.08 25.99
C GLU A 79 18.43 -0.02 27.06
N ASN A 80 18.86 1.17 26.64
CA ASN A 80 19.22 2.29 27.50
C ASN A 80 18.05 3.27 27.76
N HIS A 81 16.80 2.86 27.52
CA HIS A 81 15.62 3.73 27.65
C HIS A 81 15.38 4.20 29.09
N VAL A 82 14.95 5.46 29.23
CA VAL A 82 14.72 6.15 30.51
C VAL A 82 13.68 5.49 31.40
N SER A 83 12.74 4.74 30.82
CA SER A 83 11.70 4.04 31.58
C SER A 83 12.22 2.80 32.31
N PHE A 84 13.45 2.33 32.04
CA PHE A 84 13.97 1.11 32.67
C PHE A 84 14.75 1.38 33.96
N ALA A 85 14.40 0.67 35.03
CA ALA A 85 15.04 0.81 36.34
C ALA A 85 16.55 0.52 36.30
N ILE A 86 17.01 -0.38 35.41
CA ILE A 86 18.44 -0.71 35.25
C ILE A 86 19.27 0.51 34.82
N ASN A 87 18.64 1.48 34.16
CA ASN A 87 19.29 2.70 33.68
C ASN A 87 19.33 3.81 34.74
N HIS A 88 18.83 3.54 35.96
CA HIS A 88 18.85 4.45 37.09
C HIS A 88 19.61 3.83 38.27
N SER A 89 20.74 4.43 38.63
CA SER A 89 21.62 3.91 39.67
C SER A 89 20.91 3.80 41.03
N GLY A 90 20.74 2.56 41.51
CA GLY A 90 20.18 2.26 42.83
C GLY A 90 18.65 2.29 42.91
N VAL A 91 17.97 2.41 41.78
CA VAL A 91 16.50 2.45 41.68
C VAL A 91 15.97 1.06 41.31
N LYS A 92 14.85 0.65 41.92
CA LYS A 92 14.18 -0.61 41.59
C LYS A 92 13.00 -0.39 40.64
N ALA A 93 12.62 -1.45 39.93
CA ALA A 93 11.39 -1.46 39.15
C ALA A 93 10.19 -1.04 40.04
N PHE A 94 9.29 -0.26 39.45
CA PHE A 94 8.10 0.36 40.04
C PHE A 94 8.37 1.51 41.02
N GLU A 95 9.63 1.95 41.18
CA GLU A 95 9.95 3.19 41.90
C GLU A 95 9.82 4.42 41.00
N ALA A 96 9.71 5.59 41.61
CA ALA A 96 9.57 6.87 40.91
C ALA A 96 10.93 7.58 40.80
N VAL A 97 11.21 8.15 39.62
CA VAL A 97 12.40 8.93 39.33
C VAL A 97 12.02 10.30 38.78
N ASN A 98 12.94 11.26 38.89
CA ASN A 98 12.76 12.59 38.33
C ASN A 98 13.42 12.65 36.94
N ILE A 99 12.62 12.83 35.90
CA ILE A 99 13.04 12.98 34.52
C ILE A 99 12.96 14.44 34.12
N THR A 100 13.97 14.91 33.40
CA THR A 100 14.03 16.29 32.90
C THR A 100 13.38 16.37 31.52
N PHE A 101 12.66 17.45 31.23
CA PHE A 101 12.08 17.65 29.91
C PHE A 101 13.18 17.84 28.86
N VAL A 102 13.06 17.14 27.73
CA VAL A 102 14.05 17.16 26.63
C VAL A 102 14.26 18.59 26.11
N ASP A 103 13.17 19.29 25.79
CA ASP A 103 13.23 20.66 25.24
C ASP A 103 13.25 21.75 26.32
N THR A 104 13.04 21.42 27.59
CA THR A 104 12.99 22.41 28.68
C THR A 104 13.73 21.88 29.90
N PRO A 105 15.08 21.95 29.92
CA PRO A 105 15.89 21.33 30.97
C PRO A 105 15.62 21.83 32.40
N THR A 106 14.88 22.93 32.55
CA THR A 106 14.47 23.47 33.85
C THR A 106 13.18 22.84 34.39
N LYS A 107 12.47 22.03 33.59
CA LYS A 107 11.23 21.38 33.97
C LYS A 107 11.51 19.90 34.25
N ILE A 108 11.00 19.43 35.38
CA ILE A 108 11.17 18.05 35.85
C ILE A 108 9.78 17.43 36.01
N GLU A 109 9.63 16.18 35.62
CA GLU A 109 8.48 15.34 35.93
C GLU A 109 8.90 14.10 36.70
N THR A 110 8.00 13.61 37.53
CA THR A 110 8.19 12.34 38.23
C THR A 110 7.55 11.24 37.39
N GLN A 111 8.32 10.20 37.09
CA GLN A 111 7.91 9.04 36.28
C GLN A 111 8.23 7.74 37.02
N THR A 112 7.37 6.73 36.88
CA THR A 112 7.66 5.37 37.35
C THR A 112 8.58 4.64 36.37
N VAL A 113 9.59 3.93 36.89
CA VAL A 113 10.45 3.05 36.08
C VAL A 113 10.00 1.59 36.17
N TYR A 114 10.36 0.80 35.18
CA TYR A 114 9.90 -0.57 34.96
C TYR A 114 11.07 -1.54 34.79
N PRO A 115 10.88 -2.87 34.91
CA PRO A 115 11.86 -3.81 34.36
C PRO A 115 12.02 -3.60 32.85
N ASN A 116 13.10 -4.11 32.25
CA ASN A 116 13.23 -4.12 30.79
C ASN A 116 12.06 -4.90 30.18
N HIS A 117 11.37 -4.28 29.24
CA HIS A 117 10.22 -4.82 28.54
C HIS A 117 10.13 -4.20 27.15
N CYS A 118 9.50 -4.89 26.23
CA CYS A 118 9.27 -4.46 24.85
C CYS A 118 10.55 -3.94 24.17
N VAL A 119 11.68 -4.59 24.47
CA VAL A 119 12.99 -4.29 23.87
C VAL A 119 13.03 -4.88 22.47
N PRO A 120 13.48 -4.13 21.44
CA PRO A 120 13.55 -4.61 20.06
C PRO A 120 14.21 -5.99 19.96
N GLU A 121 13.71 -6.82 19.03
CA GLU A 121 14.24 -8.17 18.73
C GLU A 121 14.06 -9.20 19.85
N THR A 122 13.37 -8.85 20.94
CA THR A 122 12.99 -9.81 21.98
C THR A 122 11.59 -10.37 21.73
N GLU A 123 11.34 -11.62 22.15
CA GLU A 123 9.99 -12.23 22.09
C GLU A 123 8.96 -11.37 22.85
N GLY A 124 9.38 -10.67 23.91
CA GLY A 124 8.54 -9.77 24.69
C GLY A 124 7.99 -8.58 23.90
N ALA A 125 8.74 -8.08 22.91
CA ALA A 125 8.32 -6.96 22.05
C ALA A 125 7.40 -7.38 20.89
N GLU A 126 7.27 -8.67 20.61
CA GLU A 126 6.38 -9.16 19.56
C GLU A 126 4.91 -9.03 19.98
N ILE A 127 4.05 -8.73 19.00
CA ILE A 127 2.60 -8.77 19.18
C ILE A 127 2.17 -10.21 19.48
N GLU A 128 1.16 -10.38 20.33
CA GLU A 128 0.60 -11.68 20.66
C GLU A 128 0.26 -12.46 19.39
N LYS A 129 0.68 -13.73 19.35
CA LYS A 129 0.70 -14.56 18.15
C LYS A 129 -0.67 -14.66 17.44
N GLY A 130 -1.75 -14.80 18.19
CA GLY A 130 -3.11 -14.87 17.65
C GLY A 130 -3.59 -13.56 17.04
N VAL A 131 -3.20 -12.42 17.61
CA VAL A 131 -3.44 -11.08 17.04
C VAL A 131 -2.58 -10.89 15.79
N GLN A 132 -1.27 -11.17 15.87
CA GLN A 132 -0.33 -11.01 14.75
C GLN A 132 -0.74 -11.84 13.53
N THR A 133 -1.18 -13.08 13.75
CA THR A 133 -1.66 -13.96 12.66
C THR A 133 -2.87 -13.36 11.93
N ARG A 134 -3.79 -12.72 12.67
CA ARG A 134 -5.00 -12.09 12.11
C ARG A 134 -4.67 -10.81 11.37
N LEU A 135 -3.81 -9.97 11.94
CA LEU A 135 -3.32 -8.76 11.27
C LEU A 135 -2.65 -9.11 9.94
N HIS A 136 -1.76 -10.11 9.93
CA HIS A 136 -1.12 -10.59 8.71
C HIS A 136 -2.13 -11.10 7.66
N TYR A 137 -3.18 -11.81 8.10
CA TYR A 137 -4.26 -12.24 7.21
C TYR A 137 -5.06 -11.05 6.65
N LEU A 138 -5.32 -10.03 7.46
CA LEU A 138 -6.06 -8.84 7.02
C LEU A 138 -5.26 -7.98 6.03
N GLU A 139 -3.95 -7.80 6.26
CA GLU A 139 -3.04 -7.11 5.33
C GLU A 139 -2.98 -7.77 3.96
N GLY A 140 -2.90 -9.10 3.94
CA GLY A 140 -2.73 -9.85 2.69
C GLY A 140 -3.96 -9.84 1.77
N TYR A 141 -5.13 -9.44 2.26
CA TYR A 141 -6.39 -9.66 1.54
C TYR A 141 -7.40 -8.52 1.57
N ARG A 142 -7.48 -7.67 2.61
CA ARG A 142 -8.69 -6.84 2.83
C ARG A 142 -8.49 -5.46 3.43
N THR A 143 -7.62 -5.31 4.42
CA THR A 143 -7.57 -4.11 5.26
C THR A 143 -6.13 -3.64 5.47
N PRO A 144 -5.80 -2.37 5.20
CA PRO A 144 -4.50 -1.82 5.57
C PRO A 144 -4.33 -1.83 7.09
N VAL A 145 -3.21 -2.39 7.55
CA VAL A 145 -2.77 -2.40 8.94
C VAL A 145 -1.50 -1.58 9.04
N ASN A 146 -1.42 -0.66 10.01
CA ASN A 146 -0.23 0.13 10.26
C ASN A 146 0.33 -0.15 11.67
N TYR A 147 1.64 -0.42 11.76
CA TYR A 147 2.32 -0.67 13.02
C TYR A 147 3.01 0.60 13.53
N ILE A 148 2.59 1.08 14.70
CA ILE A 148 3.15 2.29 15.31
C ILE A 148 4.05 1.91 16.47
N LYS A 149 5.36 1.99 16.25
CA LYS A 149 6.36 1.82 17.31
C LYS A 149 6.49 3.12 18.11
N LYS A 150 6.24 3.07 19.42
CA LYS A 150 6.36 4.21 20.34
C LYS A 150 7.52 4.01 21.32
N ALA A 151 7.90 5.09 22.00
CA ALA A 151 8.98 5.11 22.99
C ALA A 151 10.37 4.71 22.46
N GLN A 152 10.67 5.08 21.21
CA GLN A 152 11.97 4.82 20.57
C GLN A 152 13.08 5.79 21.01
N ASP A 153 12.72 6.96 21.56
CA ASP A 153 13.69 7.92 22.09
C ASP A 153 14.12 7.48 23.49
N HIS A 154 15.41 7.22 23.71
CA HIS A 154 15.88 6.73 25.00
C HIS A 154 15.63 7.71 26.16
N SER A 155 15.33 8.98 25.89
CA SER A 155 15.27 10.06 26.90
C SER A 155 13.86 10.41 27.36
N VAL A 156 12.83 9.94 26.67
CA VAL A 156 11.44 10.25 26.96
C VAL A 156 10.53 9.04 26.73
N ASP A 157 9.65 8.78 27.68
CA ASP A 157 8.70 7.68 27.61
C ASP A 157 7.44 8.04 26.81
N SER A 158 6.69 7.04 26.33
CA SER A 158 5.55 7.26 25.43
C SER A 158 4.37 6.35 25.74
N TYR A 159 3.35 6.88 26.38
CA TYR A 159 2.10 6.14 26.59
C TYR A 159 1.16 6.24 25.38
N SER A 160 1.04 7.42 24.78
CA SER A 160 0.10 7.62 23.67
C SER A 160 0.67 7.06 22.36
N ALA A 161 -0.17 6.40 21.58
CA ALA A 161 0.18 6.02 20.21
C ALA A 161 0.32 7.23 19.28
N PHE A 162 -0.07 8.44 19.72
CA PHE A 162 0.04 9.69 18.94
C PHE A 162 1.33 10.48 19.22
N ALA A 163 1.86 10.42 20.44
CA ALA A 163 2.98 11.26 20.87
C ALA A 163 3.66 10.70 22.14
N ASP A 164 4.90 11.12 22.37
CA ASP A 164 5.58 10.89 23.65
C ASP A 164 4.95 11.71 24.79
N ASN A 165 5.29 11.35 26.03
CA ASN A 165 4.68 11.92 27.24
C ASN A 165 4.94 13.43 27.39
N GLN A 166 5.97 13.96 26.73
CA GLN A 166 6.33 15.37 26.79
C GLN A 166 5.83 16.16 25.56
N TYR A 167 5.19 15.49 24.59
CA TYR A 167 4.86 16.02 23.26
C TYR A 167 6.09 16.59 22.54
N HIS A 168 7.28 16.05 22.82
CA HIS A 168 8.52 16.39 22.14
C HIS A 168 8.47 15.85 20.69
N ARG A 169 7.96 14.63 20.53
CA ARG A 169 7.75 13.96 19.24
C ARG A 169 6.34 13.40 19.14
N PHE A 170 5.82 13.51 17.92
CA PHE A 170 4.57 12.88 17.51
C PHE A 170 4.90 11.68 16.61
N THR A 171 4.12 10.61 16.76
CA THR A 171 4.17 9.47 15.83
C THR A 171 3.49 9.85 14.51
N THR A 172 3.52 8.94 13.53
CA THR A 172 2.77 9.12 12.28
C THR A 172 1.26 8.96 12.45
N LEU A 173 0.76 8.40 13.56
CA LEU A 173 -0.64 7.98 13.72
C LEU A 173 -1.67 9.04 13.31
N ASN A 174 -1.53 10.28 13.78
CA ASN A 174 -2.50 11.34 13.42
C ASN A 174 -2.52 11.64 11.92
N LYS A 175 -1.35 11.61 11.28
CA LYS A 175 -1.22 11.84 9.84
C LYS A 175 -1.91 10.70 9.07
N GLU A 176 -1.70 9.46 9.50
CA GLU A 176 -2.28 8.27 8.89
C GLU A 176 -3.81 8.27 8.99
N LEU A 177 -4.35 8.50 10.18
CA LEU A 177 -5.81 8.61 10.38
C LEU A 177 -6.42 9.73 9.52
N THR A 178 -5.75 10.88 9.43
CA THR A 178 -6.21 12.00 8.58
C THR A 178 -6.20 11.63 7.10
N ILE A 179 -5.15 10.95 6.60
CA ILE A 179 -5.05 10.50 5.20
C ILE A 179 -6.15 9.51 4.86
N HIS A 180 -6.49 8.60 5.78
CA HIS A 180 -7.56 7.62 5.61
C HIS A 180 -8.97 8.21 5.84
N GLY A 181 -9.10 9.53 6.05
CA GLY A 181 -10.38 10.19 6.28
C GLY A 181 -11.10 9.70 7.53
N VAL A 182 -10.34 9.24 8.54
CA VAL A 182 -10.88 8.71 9.79
C VAL A 182 -11.40 9.87 10.64
N GLU A 183 -12.63 9.75 11.10
CA GLU A 183 -13.28 10.68 12.02
C GLU A 183 -13.51 10.03 13.39
N THR A 184 -13.65 8.70 13.42
CA THR A 184 -13.90 7.91 14.63
C THR A 184 -12.81 6.86 14.83
N ILE A 185 -12.30 6.72 16.06
CA ILE A 185 -11.37 5.64 16.43
C ILE A 185 -12.01 4.72 17.48
N VAL A 186 -11.91 3.42 17.24
CA VAL A 186 -12.33 2.37 18.18
C VAL A 186 -11.06 1.81 18.83
N VAL A 187 -10.92 1.97 20.13
CA VAL A 187 -9.70 1.66 20.88
C VAL A 187 -9.91 0.40 21.73
N THR A 188 -8.93 -0.52 21.65
CA THR A 188 -8.82 -1.76 22.42
C THR A 188 -7.33 -2.02 22.72
N GLY A 189 -6.99 -2.85 23.71
CA GLY A 189 -5.60 -3.17 24.04
C GLY A 189 -5.28 -3.18 25.53
N LEU A 190 -3.99 -3.17 25.85
CA LEU A 190 -3.49 -3.40 27.21
C LEU A 190 -3.05 -2.11 27.91
N ILE A 191 -3.03 -2.20 29.24
CA ILE A 191 -2.69 -1.12 30.18
C ILE A 191 -3.67 0.06 30.07
N THR A 192 -4.91 -0.22 30.48
CA THR A 192 -6.04 0.72 30.43
C THR A 192 -5.69 2.10 31.01
N ASP A 193 -4.98 2.13 32.14
CA ASP A 193 -4.59 3.33 32.89
C ASP A 193 -3.34 4.06 32.38
N ALA A 194 -2.65 3.52 31.38
CA ALA A 194 -1.50 4.17 30.74
C ALA A 194 -1.70 4.31 29.23
N CYS A 195 -1.31 3.33 28.42
CA CYS A 195 -1.22 3.48 26.96
C CYS A 195 -2.58 3.69 26.29
N VAL A 196 -3.59 2.91 26.70
CA VAL A 196 -4.98 3.07 26.25
C VAL A 196 -5.51 4.44 26.67
N ARG A 197 -5.29 4.84 27.93
CA ARG A 197 -5.70 6.15 28.47
C ARG A 197 -5.06 7.31 27.69
N GLY A 198 -3.76 7.27 27.48
CA GLY A 198 -3.00 8.31 26.76
C GLY A 198 -3.50 8.46 25.33
N THR A 199 -3.65 7.34 24.62
CA THR A 199 -4.13 7.34 23.24
C THR A 199 -5.56 7.86 23.12
N CYS A 200 -6.47 7.48 24.02
CA CYS A 200 -7.85 7.97 24.02
C CYS A 200 -7.93 9.49 24.24
N ILE A 201 -7.20 10.00 25.24
CA ILE A 201 -7.19 11.43 25.57
C ILE A 201 -6.61 12.25 24.41
N ASP A 202 -5.52 11.79 23.79
CA ASP A 202 -4.93 12.50 22.66
C ASP A 202 -5.80 12.43 21.41
N GLY A 203 -6.49 11.31 21.17
CA GLY A 203 -7.51 11.20 20.14
C GLY A 203 -8.60 12.28 20.27
N ILE A 204 -9.13 12.49 21.48
CA ILE A 204 -10.08 13.57 21.75
C ILE A 204 -9.48 14.95 21.48
N LYS A 205 -8.25 15.22 21.97
CA LYS A 205 -7.58 16.52 21.76
C LYS A 205 -7.34 16.83 20.28
N LEU A 206 -7.11 15.80 19.46
CA LEU A 206 -6.91 15.91 18.02
C LEU A 206 -8.23 15.99 17.24
N GLY A 207 -9.37 15.83 17.90
CA GLY A 207 -10.70 16.05 17.33
C GLY A 207 -11.38 14.79 16.78
N TYR A 208 -10.87 13.60 17.10
CA TYR A 208 -11.53 12.34 16.76
C TYR A 208 -12.68 12.04 17.72
N GLU A 209 -13.72 11.39 17.21
CA GLU A 209 -14.66 10.66 18.06
C GLU A 209 -13.95 9.40 18.57
N VAL A 210 -13.91 9.21 19.89
CA VAL A 210 -13.18 8.08 20.50
C VAL A 210 -14.16 7.15 21.18
N ILE A 211 -14.13 5.88 20.78
CA ILE A 211 -14.90 4.79 21.38
C ILE A 211 -13.93 3.81 22.02
N LEU A 212 -14.12 3.51 23.31
CA LEU A 212 -13.38 2.50 24.05
C LEU A 212 -14.23 1.24 24.20
N VAL A 213 -13.72 0.10 23.72
CA VAL A 213 -14.35 -1.22 23.90
C VAL A 213 -13.90 -1.80 25.24
N GLU A 214 -14.68 -1.58 26.30
CA GLU A 214 -14.25 -1.79 27.69
C GLU A 214 -13.95 -3.26 28.06
N ASP A 215 -14.63 -4.22 27.43
CA ASP A 215 -14.41 -5.65 27.61
C ASP A 215 -13.30 -6.21 26.68
N ALA A 216 -12.70 -5.33 25.87
CA ALA A 216 -11.49 -5.59 25.09
C ALA A 216 -10.31 -4.73 25.57
N THR A 217 -10.34 -4.22 26.80
CA THR A 217 -9.20 -3.56 27.45
C THR A 217 -8.96 -4.09 28.85
N GLU A 218 -7.73 -3.99 29.35
CA GLU A 218 -7.43 -4.46 30.72
C GLU A 218 -6.24 -3.73 31.37
N THR A 219 -6.18 -3.77 32.70
CA THR A 219 -5.03 -3.32 33.51
C THR A 219 -4.88 -4.20 34.77
N THR A 220 -3.98 -3.82 35.67
CA THR A 220 -3.53 -4.59 36.84
C THR A 220 -4.65 -4.88 37.86
N SER A 221 -5.69 -4.05 37.92
CA SER A 221 -6.87 -4.32 38.76
C SER A 221 -8.15 -3.73 38.19
N GLU A 222 -9.28 -4.34 38.55
CA GLU A 222 -10.61 -3.83 38.20
C GLU A 222 -10.85 -2.42 38.74
N GLU A 223 -10.39 -2.11 39.95
CA GLU A 223 -10.56 -0.79 40.57
C GLU A 223 -9.87 0.31 39.76
N ILE A 224 -8.62 0.06 39.33
CA ILE A 224 -7.87 0.98 38.48
C ILE A 224 -8.56 1.13 37.13
N LYS A 225 -8.99 0.00 36.51
CA LYS A 225 -9.73 0.01 35.24
C LYS A 225 -10.97 0.90 35.31
N GLN A 226 -11.81 0.73 36.33
CA GLN A 226 -13.04 1.50 36.50
C GLN A 226 -12.77 2.98 36.78
N LYS A 227 -11.74 3.29 37.57
CA LYS A 227 -11.31 4.67 37.80
C LYS A 227 -10.87 5.37 36.51
N THR A 228 -10.10 4.68 35.68
CA THR A 228 -9.67 5.21 34.38
C THR A 228 -10.82 5.36 33.41
N ILE A 229 -11.75 4.39 33.34
CA ILE A 229 -12.95 4.49 32.52
C ILE A 229 -13.76 5.74 32.89
N ALA A 230 -13.98 6.00 34.19
CA ALA A 230 -14.68 7.18 34.65
C ALA A 230 -13.96 8.49 34.24
N GLU A 231 -12.62 8.49 34.25
CA GLU A 231 -11.84 9.62 33.74
C GLU A 231 -12.03 9.81 32.23
N LEU A 232 -11.91 8.75 31.43
CA LEU A 232 -12.06 8.81 29.98
C LEU A 232 -13.46 9.29 29.55
N GLN A 233 -14.50 8.84 30.26
CA GLN A 233 -15.85 9.37 30.09
C GLN A 233 -15.93 10.88 30.35
N GLY A 234 -15.22 11.38 31.38
CA GLY A 234 -15.11 12.81 31.66
C GLY A 234 -14.41 13.62 30.56
N TRP A 235 -13.53 12.99 29.78
CA TRP A 235 -12.91 13.58 28.58
C TRP A 235 -13.82 13.52 27.34
N GLY A 236 -14.96 12.82 27.41
CA GLY A 236 -15.88 12.64 26.28
C GLY A 236 -15.65 11.38 25.45
N VAL A 237 -14.84 10.43 25.95
CA VAL A 237 -14.69 9.10 25.34
C VAL A 237 -15.98 8.30 25.56
N GLN A 238 -16.49 7.69 24.50
CA GLN A 238 -17.64 6.80 24.56
C GLN A 238 -17.18 5.42 25.03
N VAL A 239 -17.68 4.96 26.18
CA VAL A 239 -17.27 3.66 26.75
C VAL A 239 -18.44 2.70 26.65
N MET A 240 -18.18 1.52 26.07
CA MET A 240 -19.18 0.46 25.90
C MET A 240 -18.49 -0.90 25.74
N ASN A 241 -19.18 -1.98 26.11
CA ASN A 241 -18.73 -3.32 25.76
C ASN A 241 -18.98 -3.65 24.27
N LEU A 242 -18.29 -4.67 23.77
CA LEU A 242 -18.30 -5.06 22.36
C LEU A 242 -19.73 -5.34 21.87
N SER A 243 -20.53 -6.08 22.62
CA SER A 243 -21.90 -6.40 22.19
C SER A 243 -22.80 -5.17 22.11
N SER A 244 -22.61 -4.19 23.01
CA SER A 244 -23.32 -2.91 22.98
C SER A 244 -22.86 -2.05 21.81
N TRP A 245 -21.56 -2.02 21.52
CA TRP A 245 -21.01 -1.34 20.35
C TRP A 245 -21.55 -1.93 19.04
N GLU A 246 -21.55 -3.27 18.92
CA GLU A 246 -22.11 -3.98 17.78
C GLU A 246 -23.62 -3.70 17.60
N ALA A 247 -24.36 -3.58 18.70
CA ALA A 247 -25.79 -3.27 18.68
C ALA A 247 -26.08 -1.79 18.34
N ALA A 248 -25.23 -0.87 18.79
CA ALA A 248 -25.38 0.58 18.56
C ALA A 248 -24.96 1.03 17.16
N ASN A 249 -24.30 0.16 16.39
CA ASN A 249 -23.74 0.48 15.07
C ASN A 249 -24.52 -0.21 13.93
N PRO A 250 -25.72 0.30 13.55
CA PRO A 250 -26.54 -0.31 12.50
C PRO A 250 -25.85 -0.14 11.14
N THR A 251 -25.30 -1.23 10.64
CA THR A 251 -24.66 -1.34 9.34
C THR A 251 -25.71 -1.28 8.23
N GLY A 252 -26.05 -0.06 7.82
CA GLY A 252 -27.01 0.20 6.75
C GLY A 252 -27.45 1.66 6.72
N LEU A 253 -27.45 2.26 5.53
CA LEU A 253 -28.02 3.58 5.23
C LEU A 253 -29.36 3.81 5.94
N GLN A 254 -29.35 4.52 7.05
CA GLN A 254 -30.35 5.54 7.32
C GLN A 254 -29.66 6.90 7.23
N LYS A 255 -29.97 7.63 6.15
CA LYS A 255 -29.88 9.09 6.22
C LYS A 255 -30.71 9.50 7.43
N ARG A 256 -30.07 9.86 8.55
CA ARG A 256 -30.76 10.70 9.53
C ARG A 256 -31.20 11.93 8.76
N ALA A 257 -32.52 12.15 8.73
CA ALA A 257 -33.08 13.38 8.24
C ALA A 257 -32.39 14.53 9.01
N LYS A 258 -31.97 15.55 8.27
CA LYS A 258 -31.22 16.70 8.77
C LYS A 258 -32.06 17.62 9.70
N THR A 259 -33.07 17.07 10.37
CA THR A 259 -34.13 17.80 11.06
C THR A 259 -34.18 17.54 12.58
N GLU A 260 -33.39 16.62 13.13
CA GLU A 260 -33.42 16.31 14.58
C GLU A 260 -32.14 16.71 15.35
N LEU A 261 -31.20 17.42 14.73
CA LEU A 261 -30.02 17.98 15.42
C LEU A 261 -30.18 19.48 15.73
N TYR A 262 -31.40 19.99 15.81
CA TYR A 262 -31.70 21.37 16.21
C TYR A 262 -32.62 21.49 17.43
N SER A 263 -33.13 20.39 17.99
CA SER A 263 -33.97 20.42 19.20
C SER A 263 -33.20 20.19 20.52
N ASP A 264 -32.02 19.55 20.48
CA ASP A 264 -31.33 19.12 21.71
C ASP A 264 -30.14 20.00 22.12
N ILE A 265 -29.88 21.10 21.39
CA ILE A 265 -28.92 22.15 21.78
C ILE A 265 -29.64 23.43 22.25
N GLN A 266 -30.93 23.33 22.59
CA GLN A 266 -31.70 24.47 23.09
C GLN A 266 -32.13 24.38 24.56
N CYS A 267 -31.54 23.47 25.34
CA CYS A 267 -31.83 23.36 26.77
C CYS A 267 -30.64 23.59 27.72
N PHE A 268 -29.49 24.09 27.24
CA PHE A 268 -28.34 24.41 28.11
C PHE A 268 -27.73 25.80 27.95
N CYS A 269 -28.41 26.73 27.27
CA CYS A 269 -27.93 28.11 27.07
C CYS A 269 -29.04 29.16 27.17
N ASN A 270 -30.00 29.01 28.10
CA ASN A 270 -31.02 30.04 28.25
C ASN A 270 -31.51 30.30 29.68
N ASP A 271 -30.61 30.20 30.67
CA ASP A 271 -30.86 30.75 32.01
C ASP A 271 -29.63 31.49 32.54
N THR A 272 -29.19 32.52 31.81
CA THR A 272 -28.60 33.70 32.43
C THR A 272 -28.55 34.85 31.42
N ILE A 273 -28.77 36.07 31.92
CA ILE A 273 -28.79 37.35 31.19
C ILE A 273 -30.19 37.75 30.70
N ARG A 274 -31.06 38.06 31.66
CA ARG A 274 -31.85 39.31 31.67
C ARG A 274 -32.39 39.56 33.07
N GLN A 275 -31.77 40.49 33.79
CA GLN A 275 -32.35 41.48 34.74
C GLN A 275 -31.24 42.01 35.68
N PRO A 276 -31.37 43.25 36.19
CA PRO A 276 -30.25 44.13 36.52
C PRO A 276 -29.65 43.85 37.91
N TYR A 277 -28.36 44.16 38.04
CA TYR A 277 -27.64 44.20 39.32
C TYR A 277 -28.34 45.10 40.33
N ASN A 278 -28.61 44.56 41.52
CA ASN A 278 -28.75 45.32 42.76
C ASN A 278 -27.63 44.90 43.71
N GLU A 279 -27.12 45.88 44.45
CA GLU A 279 -26.04 45.76 45.43
C GLU A 279 -26.37 44.77 46.56
N THR A 280 -25.34 44.38 47.33
CA THR A 280 -25.32 43.44 48.49
C THR A 280 -25.49 41.96 48.09
N THR A 281 -24.48 41.09 48.17
CA THR A 281 -23.85 40.63 49.42
C THR A 281 -22.71 39.66 49.07
N LEU A 282 -21.47 39.92 49.50
CA LEU A 282 -20.45 38.89 49.74
C LEU A 282 -19.35 39.47 50.66
N LYS A 283 -19.59 39.37 51.97
CA LYS A 283 -18.52 39.31 52.97
C LYS A 283 -18.02 37.86 52.98
N GLY A 284 -16.71 37.69 52.89
CA GLY A 284 -16.06 36.45 53.32
C GLY A 284 -15.01 35.93 52.34
N LEU A 285 -13.82 36.53 52.39
CA LEU A 285 -12.50 35.87 52.49
C LEU A 285 -11.43 36.81 51.92
N GLY A 286 -10.43 37.11 52.76
CA GLY A 286 -9.31 38.01 52.49
C GLY A 286 -8.19 37.37 51.64
N PRO A 287 -6.98 37.96 51.61
CA PRO A 287 -6.46 38.54 50.37
C PRO A 287 -5.32 37.74 49.72
N LEU A 288 -5.32 37.66 48.39
CA LEU A 288 -4.13 37.36 47.58
C LEU A 288 -3.35 38.66 47.29
N THR A 289 -2.03 38.54 47.31
CA THR A 289 -1.03 39.61 47.37
C THR A 289 -0.81 40.34 46.03
N GLN A 290 -0.13 41.49 46.13
CA GLN A 290 0.03 42.54 45.12
C GLN A 290 0.86 42.18 43.86
N ALA A 291 1.22 40.90 43.67
CA ALA A 291 2.01 40.43 42.53
C ALA A 291 1.15 40.01 41.31
N SER A 292 -0.16 39.75 41.49
CA SER A 292 -1.03 39.25 40.41
C SER A 292 -1.79 40.36 39.64
N LYS A 293 -1.39 41.63 39.78
CA LYS A 293 -2.06 42.80 39.14
C LYS A 293 -1.22 43.50 38.05
N ARG A 294 -0.15 42.88 37.53
CA ARG A 294 0.63 43.42 36.40
C ARG A 294 0.88 42.36 35.33
N HIS A 295 -0.13 41.98 34.53
CA HIS A 295 0.14 41.45 33.19
C HIS A 295 -1.03 41.43 32.18
N ILE A 296 -2.07 42.26 32.34
CA ILE A 296 -3.09 42.42 31.28
C ILE A 296 -3.50 43.89 31.18
N ARG A 297 -2.67 44.69 30.52
CA ARG A 297 -3.05 45.94 29.85
C ARG A 297 -2.04 46.24 28.75
N HIS A 298 -2.40 45.95 27.50
CA HIS A 298 -2.23 46.83 26.34
C HIS A 298 -2.45 46.02 25.06
N ILE A 299 -3.48 46.38 24.30
CA ILE A 299 -3.55 46.54 22.83
C ILE A 299 -5.02 46.91 22.59
N ILE A 300 -5.35 48.21 22.50
CA ILE A 300 -6.26 48.84 21.52
C ILE A 300 -6.06 50.36 21.65
N SER A 301 -5.33 50.99 20.72
CA SER A 301 -5.63 52.32 20.13
C SER A 301 -4.48 52.83 19.22
N PRO A 302 -4.77 53.75 18.28
CA PRO A 302 -4.18 53.78 16.93
C PRO A 302 -2.96 54.71 16.80
N ILE A 303 -2.13 54.44 15.78
CA ILE A 303 -0.95 55.24 15.42
C ILE A 303 -1.31 56.27 14.32
N PRO A 304 -0.92 57.55 14.45
CA PRO A 304 -0.91 58.53 13.36
C PRO A 304 0.45 58.64 12.67
N SER A 305 0.40 59.11 11.42
CA SER A 305 1.50 59.39 10.46
C SER A 305 2.60 60.34 10.95
N GLN A 306 3.83 60.19 10.41
CA GLN A 306 4.74 61.23 9.86
C GLN A 306 6.05 60.57 9.33
N GLY A 307 6.67 61.15 8.28
CA GLY A 307 7.80 60.61 7.51
C GLY A 307 9.21 60.99 8.03
N PRO A 308 10.21 61.21 7.15
CA PRO A 308 11.27 60.23 6.83
C PRO A 308 12.71 60.69 7.17
N ASP A 309 13.67 59.76 7.28
CA ASP A 309 15.08 59.96 6.90
C ASP A 309 15.87 58.62 6.81
N LEU A 310 16.76 58.55 5.80
CA LEU A 310 17.62 57.45 5.28
C LEU A 310 19.02 57.42 5.97
N PRO A 311 20.06 56.62 5.56
CA PRO A 311 20.16 55.29 4.89
C PRO A 311 21.24 54.33 5.49
N LEU A 312 21.27 53.03 5.06
CA LEU A 312 22.45 52.23 4.59
C LEU A 312 22.27 50.69 4.65
N SER A 313 22.05 50.06 3.46
CA SER A 313 22.77 48.89 2.84
C SER A 313 23.02 47.60 3.67
N LEU A 314 22.67 46.33 3.34
CA LEU A 314 22.53 45.46 2.13
C LEU A 314 21.68 44.18 2.51
N PRO A 315 21.61 43.08 1.71
CA PRO A 315 20.56 42.60 0.79
C PRO A 315 19.49 41.61 1.39
N PRO A 316 18.43 41.21 0.65
CA PRO A 316 17.20 40.66 1.25
C PRO A 316 17.11 39.12 1.34
N LEU A 317 16.79 38.61 2.53
CA LEU A 317 16.16 37.31 2.75
C LEU A 317 14.63 37.46 2.70
N GLN A 318 14.02 37.11 1.56
CA GLN A 318 12.58 36.84 1.48
C GLN A 318 12.33 35.34 1.72
N SER A 319 12.06 34.96 2.96
CA SER A 319 11.36 33.70 3.29
C SER A 319 11.11 33.57 4.79
N ALA A 320 10.25 34.42 5.38
CA ALA A 320 9.78 34.21 6.76
C ALA A 320 8.45 34.90 7.13
N LEU A 321 7.69 35.45 6.17
CA LEU A 321 6.48 36.23 6.48
C LEU A 321 5.26 35.95 5.60
N SER A 322 5.21 34.77 4.97
CA SER A 322 4.04 34.27 4.24
C SER A 322 3.28 33.14 4.94
N ILE A 323 3.70 32.70 6.13
CA ILE A 323 3.09 31.53 6.81
C ILE A 323 2.11 31.90 7.95
N TYR A 324 2.04 33.16 8.37
CA TYR A 324 1.15 33.58 9.47
C TYR A 324 -0.07 34.44 9.07
N ARG A 325 -0.44 34.48 7.78
CA ARG A 325 -1.62 35.22 7.29
C ARG A 325 -2.68 34.41 6.54
N ALA A 326 -2.63 33.08 6.58
CA ALA A 326 -3.57 32.20 5.87
C ALA A 326 -4.43 31.27 6.76
N LYS A 327 -4.63 31.59 8.06
CA LYS A 327 -5.53 30.83 8.95
C LYS A 327 -6.55 31.68 9.75
N LEU A 328 -6.85 32.89 9.28
CA LEU A 328 -7.89 33.74 9.89
C LEU A 328 -8.91 34.29 8.87
N PHE A 329 -9.32 33.48 7.89
CA PHE A 329 -10.42 33.77 6.97
C PHE A 329 -11.26 32.52 6.73
N ARG A 330 -11.91 32.01 7.79
CA ARG A 330 -13.07 31.11 7.65
C ARG A 330 -13.95 31.06 8.91
N CYS A 331 -14.22 32.22 9.50
CA CYS A 331 -15.34 32.44 10.41
C CYS A 331 -15.74 33.92 10.24
N ILE A 332 -17.03 34.23 10.26
CA ILE A 332 -17.67 35.51 9.87
C ILE A 332 -18.06 35.58 8.38
N ARG A 333 -19.09 34.79 8.04
CA ARG A 333 -20.09 35.15 7.02
C ARG A 333 -21.34 34.30 7.23
N LEU A 334 -22.15 34.66 8.22
CA LEU A 334 -23.57 34.33 8.31
C LEU A 334 -24.16 35.19 9.41
N LEU A 335 -24.55 36.41 9.03
CA LEU A 335 -25.56 37.28 9.66
C LEU A 335 -25.46 38.58 8.89
N HIS A 336 -26.48 38.87 8.08
CA HIS A 336 -27.00 40.18 7.64
C HIS A 336 -27.83 39.92 6.37
N LEU A 337 -29.14 39.78 6.55
CA LEU A 337 -30.14 40.18 5.53
C LEU A 337 -30.47 41.66 5.78
N PRO A 338 -30.83 42.44 4.73
CA PRO A 338 -32.23 42.85 4.69
C PRO A 338 -32.86 42.95 3.28
N ASN A 339 -34.20 42.80 3.28
CA ASN A 339 -35.21 43.19 2.25
C ASN A 339 -35.30 42.29 0.99
N ALA A 340 -36.46 41.86 0.47
CA ALA A 340 -37.84 42.33 0.57
C ALA A 340 -38.89 41.26 0.12
N VAL A 341 -40.03 41.23 0.83
CA VAL A 341 -41.44 41.27 0.33
C VAL A 341 -42.05 40.14 -0.54
N ALA A 342 -43.02 39.45 0.11
CA ALA A 342 -44.35 38.98 -0.33
C ALA A 342 -44.53 37.89 -1.41
N LYS A 343 -45.18 36.77 -1.06
CA LYS A 343 -46.64 36.56 -1.18
C LYS A 343 -47.07 35.19 -0.64
N CYS A 344 -48.22 35.19 0.02
CA CYS A 344 -49.01 34.06 0.50
C CYS A 344 -49.49 33.12 -0.63
N ALA A 345 -49.65 31.83 -0.34
CA ALA A 345 -50.92 31.10 -0.52
C ALA A 345 -50.81 29.65 0.00
N ILE A 346 -51.71 29.29 0.92
CA ILE A 346 -52.13 27.92 1.27
C ILE A 346 -53.42 27.64 0.46
N PRO A 347 -53.68 26.38 0.07
CA PRO A 347 -54.87 25.66 0.58
C PRO A 347 -54.49 24.20 0.92
N SER A 348 -54.78 23.60 2.09
CA SER A 348 -56.03 23.25 2.78
C SER A 348 -57.03 22.38 1.98
N GLY A 349 -57.24 21.14 2.45
CA GLY A 349 -58.31 20.19 2.08
C GLY A 349 -57.87 18.76 2.44
N ILE A 350 -58.20 18.18 3.61
CA ILE A 350 -59.49 17.56 4.01
C ILE A 350 -59.80 16.31 3.15
N ASP A 351 -59.60 15.09 3.66
CA ASP A 351 -60.66 14.28 4.31
C ASP A 351 -60.22 12.85 4.70
N GLU A 352 -60.86 12.35 5.75
CA GLU A 352 -60.75 11.03 6.39
C GLU A 352 -61.30 9.88 5.52
N TYR A 353 -60.80 8.65 5.72
CA TYR A 353 -61.66 7.46 5.81
C TYR A 353 -60.97 6.32 6.56
N THR A 354 -61.70 5.74 7.50
CA THR A 354 -61.34 4.71 8.48
C THR A 354 -61.42 3.28 7.94
N SER A 355 -60.52 2.44 8.48
CA SER A 355 -60.65 1.01 8.86
C SER A 355 -61.37 -0.01 7.94
N GLN A 356 -60.65 -1.09 7.57
CA GLN A 356 -60.84 -2.46 8.10
C GLN A 356 -60.05 -3.53 7.32
N ASN A 357 -59.41 -4.40 8.10
CA ASN A 357 -59.18 -5.85 7.91
C ASN A 357 -58.14 -6.42 6.92
N SER A 358 -57.20 -7.15 7.55
CA SER A 358 -56.65 -8.47 7.21
C SER A 358 -55.71 -8.63 6.01
N VAL A 359 -54.46 -8.96 6.36
CA VAL A 359 -53.42 -9.57 5.53
C VAL A 359 -53.72 -11.06 5.33
N PRO A 360 -53.48 -11.64 4.14
CA PRO A 360 -52.56 -12.78 4.10
C PRO A 360 -51.46 -12.66 3.02
N ALA A 361 -50.30 -13.22 3.37
CA ALA A 361 -49.05 -13.25 2.62
C ALA A 361 -49.19 -13.86 1.21
N SER A 362 -48.99 -13.04 0.18
CA SER A 362 -48.57 -13.47 -1.16
C SER A 362 -48.10 -12.28 -2.02
N LEU A 363 -47.12 -11.51 -1.53
CA LEU A 363 -46.48 -10.47 -2.37
C LEU A 363 -45.05 -10.17 -1.90
N PHE A 364 -44.18 -11.17 -2.00
CA PHE A 364 -42.74 -11.01 -1.78
C PHE A 364 -41.94 -11.85 -2.77
N LEU A 365 -42.29 -11.78 -4.07
CA LEU A 365 -41.47 -12.36 -5.13
C LEU A 365 -41.81 -11.78 -6.51
N ARG A 366 -41.67 -10.45 -6.71
CA ARG A 366 -41.73 -9.86 -8.08
C ARG A 366 -41.07 -8.50 -8.26
N THR A 367 -40.20 -8.05 -7.35
CA THR A 367 -39.50 -6.77 -7.48
C THR A 367 -38.00 -6.89 -7.20
N LEU A 368 -37.35 -7.91 -7.78
CA LEU A 368 -35.89 -8.06 -7.70
C LEU A 368 -35.28 -8.68 -8.97
N LEU A 369 -35.88 -8.38 -10.13
CA LEU A 369 -35.30 -8.70 -11.44
C LEU A 369 -35.58 -7.56 -12.42
N PHE A 370 -35.07 -6.37 -12.12
CA PHE A 370 -34.87 -5.32 -13.12
C PHE A 370 -33.77 -4.35 -12.65
N ARG A 371 -32.51 -4.75 -12.83
CA ARG A 371 -31.40 -3.85 -13.18
C ARG A 371 -30.13 -4.66 -13.38
N HIS A 372 -29.77 -4.82 -14.65
CA HIS A 372 -28.43 -4.86 -15.26
C HIS A 372 -28.38 -5.87 -16.41
N ARG A 373 -28.79 -5.38 -17.59
CA ARG A 373 -28.37 -5.90 -18.89
C ARG A 373 -27.32 -4.94 -19.45
N ILE A 374 -26.07 -5.37 -19.43
CA ILE A 374 -25.01 -5.13 -20.42
C ILE A 374 -24.15 -6.39 -20.27
N GLY A 375 -23.87 -7.24 -21.24
CA GLY A 375 -23.96 -7.20 -22.69
C GLY A 375 -22.86 -8.14 -23.16
N VAL A 376 -23.18 -9.43 -23.33
CA VAL A 376 -22.32 -10.37 -24.06
C VAL A 376 -23.24 -11.19 -24.94
N GLY A 377 -23.21 -10.88 -26.23
CA GLY A 377 -23.84 -11.69 -27.26
C GLY A 377 -22.91 -12.85 -27.65
N ASN A 378 -23.51 -14.03 -27.74
CA ASN A 378 -23.28 -15.15 -28.66
C ASN A 378 -21.83 -15.57 -28.95
N ILE A 379 -21.48 -16.84 -28.69
CA ILE A 379 -21.44 -17.92 -29.70
C ILE A 379 -21.66 -19.29 -29.01
N PHE A 380 -22.45 -20.16 -29.64
CA PHE A 380 -22.74 -21.59 -29.40
C PHE A 380 -24.02 -21.95 -28.61
N ASP A 381 -25.14 -21.77 -29.30
CA ASP A 381 -26.26 -22.72 -29.33
C ASP A 381 -26.20 -23.39 -30.73
N PRO A 382 -26.29 -24.72 -30.86
CA PRO A 382 -27.62 -25.29 -31.12
C PRO A 382 -27.79 -26.73 -30.59
N MET A 383 -28.54 -26.93 -29.51
CA MET A 383 -29.29 -28.19 -29.29
C MET A 383 -30.53 -27.93 -28.43
N VAL A 384 -31.45 -27.10 -28.94
CA VAL A 384 -32.83 -27.06 -28.43
C VAL A 384 -33.80 -27.16 -29.60
N GLU A 385 -33.79 -28.32 -30.26
CA GLU A 385 -34.94 -28.77 -31.05
C GLU A 385 -34.83 -30.28 -31.27
N THR A 386 -35.09 -31.05 -30.21
CA THR A 386 -35.66 -32.40 -30.28
C THR A 386 -35.92 -32.88 -28.86
N MET A 387 -37.01 -33.62 -28.66
CA MET A 387 -37.45 -34.25 -27.40
C MET A 387 -38.46 -33.48 -26.53
N SER A 388 -39.50 -32.92 -27.17
CA SER A 388 -40.85 -33.05 -26.63
C SER A 388 -41.33 -34.50 -26.83
N GLY A 389 -41.20 -35.35 -25.82
CA GLY A 389 -41.82 -36.68 -25.81
C GLY A 389 -41.00 -37.78 -25.15
N ILE A 390 -40.89 -37.77 -23.82
CA ILE A 390 -40.58 -38.99 -23.06
C ILE A 390 -41.54 -39.08 -21.88
N ASN A 391 -42.29 -40.18 -21.85
CA ASN A 391 -43.25 -40.56 -20.82
C ASN A 391 -42.52 -41.41 -19.76
N PHE A 392 -42.56 -41.04 -18.49
CA PHE A 392 -41.84 -41.73 -17.41
C PHE A 392 -42.66 -42.90 -16.84
N THR A 393 -42.57 -44.08 -17.47
CA THR A 393 -43.00 -45.35 -16.85
C THR A 393 -42.11 -46.52 -17.25
N ASP A 394 -40.79 -46.41 -17.04
CA ASP A 394 -39.90 -47.57 -17.24
C ASP A 394 -38.83 -47.71 -16.15
N ILE A 395 -38.96 -48.76 -15.35
CA ILE A 395 -38.17 -49.10 -14.15
C ILE A 395 -36.74 -49.54 -14.51
N THR A 396 -36.41 -49.58 -15.79
CA THR A 396 -35.13 -50.08 -16.30
C THR A 396 -34.00 -49.02 -16.28
N ILE A 397 -34.34 -47.72 -16.15
CA ILE A 397 -33.34 -46.62 -16.10
C ILE A 397 -32.76 -46.42 -14.68
N MET A 398 -33.44 -46.87 -13.62
CA MET A 398 -32.95 -46.74 -12.24
C MET A 398 -31.79 -47.70 -11.90
N LYS A 399 -31.61 -48.81 -12.63
CA LYS A 399 -30.50 -49.74 -12.36
C LYS A 399 -29.19 -49.32 -13.00
N SER A 400 -29.22 -48.57 -14.10
CA SER A 400 -28.01 -48.04 -14.75
C SER A 400 -27.48 -46.76 -14.06
N LEU A 401 -28.34 -46.00 -13.37
CA LEU A 401 -27.89 -44.88 -12.52
C LEU A 401 -27.32 -45.35 -11.17
N LEU A 402 -27.72 -46.52 -10.66
CA LEU A 402 -27.22 -47.04 -9.38
C LEU A 402 -25.78 -47.58 -9.48
N ILE A 403 -25.34 -48.01 -10.67
CA ILE A 403 -23.95 -48.44 -10.91
C ILE A 403 -23.02 -47.22 -11.06
N LEU A 404 -23.53 -46.07 -11.55
CA LEU A 404 -22.75 -44.83 -11.61
C LEU A 404 -22.59 -44.15 -10.22
N LEU A 405 -23.52 -44.38 -9.30
CA LEU A 405 -23.50 -43.80 -7.93
C LEU A 405 -22.64 -44.57 -6.93
N VAL A 406 -22.21 -45.81 -7.24
CA VAL A 406 -21.30 -46.60 -6.39
C VAL A 406 -19.85 -46.58 -6.88
N ALA A 407 -19.59 -46.12 -8.11
CA ALA A 407 -18.23 -45.96 -8.64
C ALA A 407 -17.62 -44.57 -8.34
N LEU A 408 -18.42 -43.57 -7.94
CA LEU A 408 -17.90 -42.23 -7.61
C LEU A 408 -17.19 -42.07 -6.24
N PRO A 409 -17.33 -42.95 -5.22
CA PRO A 409 -16.53 -42.82 -4.01
C PRO A 409 -15.12 -43.41 -4.09
N LEU A 410 -14.77 -44.14 -5.16
CA LEU A 410 -13.42 -44.73 -5.33
C LEU A 410 -12.46 -43.88 -6.18
N ALA A 411 -12.95 -42.80 -6.80
CA ALA A 411 -12.11 -41.85 -7.54
C ALA A 411 -11.84 -40.52 -6.77
N LEU A 412 -12.37 -40.38 -5.56
CA LEU A 412 -12.17 -39.21 -4.69
C LEU A 412 -11.30 -39.50 -3.45
N ALA A 413 -10.73 -40.70 -3.36
CA ALA A 413 -9.75 -41.07 -2.32
C ALA A 413 -8.28 -40.92 -2.79
N SER A 414 -8.01 -40.50 -4.02
CA SER A 414 -6.65 -40.29 -4.56
C SER A 414 -6.28 -38.81 -4.79
N VAL A 415 -7.13 -37.87 -4.38
CA VAL A 415 -6.81 -36.43 -4.40
C VAL A 415 -7.04 -35.81 -3.03
N ILE A 416 -6.55 -36.48 -1.99
CA ILE A 416 -5.96 -35.74 -0.87
C ILE A 416 -4.51 -35.56 -1.30
N LYS A 417 -4.25 -34.52 -2.11
CA LYS A 417 -2.89 -33.97 -2.16
C LYS A 417 -2.56 -33.64 -0.71
N GLU A 418 -1.58 -34.34 -0.17
CA GLU A 418 -0.89 -33.95 1.05
C GLU A 418 -0.83 -32.41 1.06
N THR A 419 -1.47 -31.80 2.05
CA THR A 419 -1.15 -30.42 2.40
C THR A 419 0.32 -30.48 2.77
N LYS A 420 1.17 -30.15 1.80
CA LYS A 420 2.60 -29.98 2.00
C LYS A 420 2.74 -29.14 3.27
N PRO A 421 3.50 -29.58 4.29
CA PRO A 421 3.84 -28.69 5.38
C PRO A 421 4.35 -27.39 4.78
N TRP A 422 3.91 -26.26 5.34
CA TRP A 422 4.33 -24.92 4.96
C TRP A 422 5.82 -24.99 4.61
N ALA A 423 6.16 -24.70 3.35
CA ALA A 423 7.56 -24.67 2.94
C ALA A 423 8.28 -23.78 3.96
N PRO A 424 9.40 -24.22 4.55
CA PRO A 424 10.13 -23.39 5.50
C PRO A 424 10.29 -22.01 4.88
N VAL A 425 9.99 -20.94 5.64
CA VAL A 425 10.23 -19.56 5.19
C VAL A 425 11.65 -19.56 4.65
N GLU A 426 11.80 -19.40 3.32
CA GLU A 426 13.11 -19.42 2.69
C GLU A 426 13.92 -18.32 3.36
N LYS A 427 15.04 -18.70 3.99
CA LYS A 427 15.88 -17.76 4.72
C LYS A 427 16.28 -16.64 3.75
N LYS A 428 16.08 -15.38 4.16
CA LYS A 428 16.53 -14.21 3.39
C LYS A 428 18.01 -14.41 3.02
N VAL A 429 18.33 -14.20 1.75
CA VAL A 429 19.70 -14.34 1.25
C VAL A 429 20.54 -13.25 1.90
N ASP A 430 21.60 -13.68 2.57
CA ASP A 430 22.53 -12.80 3.26
C ASP A 430 23.67 -12.41 2.31
N TYR A 431 23.73 -11.14 1.97
CA TYR A 431 24.77 -10.56 1.12
C TYR A 431 25.90 -9.89 1.91
N SER A 432 26.01 -10.15 3.22
CA SER A 432 27.06 -9.60 4.08
C SER A 432 28.45 -9.90 3.52
N GLY A 433 29.19 -8.84 3.18
CA GLY A 433 30.55 -8.93 2.65
C GLY A 433 30.64 -9.33 1.17
N PHE A 434 29.53 -9.61 0.49
CA PHE A 434 29.54 -9.80 -0.96
C PHE A 434 29.95 -8.51 -1.65
N LYS A 435 30.65 -8.62 -2.79
CA LYS A 435 31.11 -7.48 -3.58
C LYS A 435 30.45 -7.45 -4.94
N VAL A 436 30.26 -6.26 -5.50
CA VAL A 436 30.05 -6.10 -6.94
C VAL A 436 31.40 -5.85 -7.59
N LEU A 437 31.81 -6.74 -8.49
CA LEU A 437 33.00 -6.59 -9.31
C LEU A 437 32.60 -6.23 -10.74
N ARG A 438 33.25 -5.23 -11.31
CA ARG A 438 33.28 -4.99 -12.74
C ARG A 438 34.48 -5.69 -13.33
N ILE A 439 34.25 -6.72 -14.13
CA ILE A 439 35.29 -7.53 -14.75
C ILE A 439 35.32 -7.32 -16.27
N THR A 440 36.51 -7.09 -16.81
CA THR A 440 36.78 -7.06 -18.26
C THR A 440 37.41 -8.39 -18.64
N LEU A 441 36.86 -9.08 -19.63
CA LEU A 441 37.36 -10.38 -20.09
C LEU A 441 38.22 -10.20 -21.35
N ALA A 442 39.32 -10.95 -21.48
CA ALA A 442 40.15 -10.93 -22.70
C ALA A 442 39.36 -11.39 -23.93
N GLU A 443 38.55 -12.42 -23.73
CA GLU A 443 37.68 -13.03 -24.72
C GLU A 443 36.47 -13.64 -24.01
N LYS A 444 35.30 -13.65 -24.68
CA LYS A 444 34.11 -14.33 -24.16
C LYS A 444 33.99 -15.69 -24.83
N SER A 445 34.01 -16.76 -24.02
CA SER A 445 33.71 -18.13 -24.45
C SER A 445 32.60 -18.70 -23.56
N ALA A 446 31.82 -19.65 -24.09
CA ALA A 446 30.75 -20.30 -23.33
C ALA A 446 31.29 -21.01 -22.07
N GLU A 447 32.53 -21.51 -22.13
CA GLU A 447 33.22 -22.14 -21.01
C GLU A 447 33.56 -21.13 -19.92
N LEU A 448 34.04 -19.94 -20.29
CA LEU A 448 34.34 -18.87 -19.36
C LEU A 448 33.06 -18.31 -18.73
N GLU A 449 32.01 -18.12 -19.53
CA GLU A 449 30.69 -17.69 -19.03
C GLU A 449 30.12 -18.69 -18.04
N ALA A 450 30.17 -20.00 -18.33
CA ALA A 450 29.73 -21.03 -17.40
C ALA A 450 30.53 -21.03 -16.09
N LYS A 451 31.83 -20.76 -16.16
CA LYS A 451 32.69 -20.67 -14.97
C LYS A 451 32.42 -19.40 -14.15
N ILE A 452 32.11 -18.28 -14.79
CA ILE A 452 31.67 -17.06 -14.12
C ILE A 452 30.32 -17.31 -13.44
N ASP A 453 29.36 -17.93 -14.14
CA ASP A 453 28.06 -18.29 -13.58
C ASP A 453 28.19 -19.24 -12.37
N GLU A 454 29.20 -20.12 -12.34
CA GLU A 454 29.47 -21.01 -11.21
C GLU A 454 30.07 -20.28 -9.99
N LEU A 455 30.97 -19.31 -10.23
CA LEU A 455 31.71 -18.64 -9.17
C LEU A 455 31.00 -17.41 -8.60
N THR A 456 30.03 -16.87 -9.33
CA THR A 456 29.32 -15.64 -8.97
C THR A 456 27.92 -15.97 -8.45
N ALA A 457 27.41 -15.17 -7.53
CA ALA A 457 26.04 -15.28 -7.07
C ALA A 457 25.06 -14.75 -8.12
N HIS A 458 25.41 -13.64 -8.77
CA HIS A 458 24.59 -13.01 -9.81
C HIS A 458 25.47 -12.36 -10.88
N VAL A 459 25.00 -12.43 -12.13
CA VAL A 459 25.48 -11.57 -13.23
C VAL A 459 24.46 -10.46 -13.44
N LEU A 460 24.89 -9.20 -13.25
CA LEU A 460 23.99 -8.06 -13.21
C LEU A 460 23.64 -7.53 -14.60
N ASN A 461 24.62 -7.50 -15.52
CA ASN A 461 24.48 -7.04 -16.90
C ASN A 461 24.90 -8.14 -17.92
N PRO A 462 24.19 -9.29 -17.95
CA PRO A 462 24.58 -10.42 -18.79
C PRO A 462 24.61 -10.05 -20.28
N GLY A 463 25.43 -10.75 -21.07
CA GLY A 463 25.55 -10.54 -22.52
C GLY A 463 26.91 -10.02 -22.97
N LYS A 464 27.00 -9.44 -24.17
CA LYS A 464 28.26 -8.97 -24.80
C LYS A 464 28.67 -7.55 -24.38
N ALA A 465 28.35 -7.12 -23.17
CA ALA A 465 28.87 -5.87 -22.64
C ALA A 465 30.42 -5.89 -22.61
N ALA A 466 31.05 -4.72 -22.74
CA ALA A 466 32.51 -4.58 -22.71
C ALA A 466 33.12 -5.09 -21.39
N PHE A 467 32.32 -5.06 -20.32
CA PHE A 467 32.60 -5.60 -19.00
C PHE A 467 31.36 -6.35 -18.48
N LEU A 468 31.54 -7.18 -17.46
CA LEU A 468 30.46 -7.76 -16.66
C LEU A 468 30.51 -7.19 -15.25
N ASP A 469 29.36 -6.79 -14.73
CA ASP A 469 29.14 -6.48 -13.33
C ASP A 469 28.59 -7.75 -12.67
N VAL A 470 29.31 -8.28 -11.70
CA VAL A 470 29.01 -9.57 -11.06
C VAL A 470 29.01 -9.43 -9.54
N VAL A 471 28.08 -10.13 -8.88
CA VAL A 471 28.01 -10.21 -7.42
C VAL A 471 28.74 -11.45 -6.96
N VAL A 472 29.74 -11.27 -6.12
CA VAL A 472 30.69 -12.33 -5.75
C VAL A 472 30.75 -12.44 -4.22
N SER A 473 30.68 -13.66 -3.71
CA SER A 473 30.90 -13.93 -2.28
C SER A 473 32.35 -13.62 -1.90
N PRO A 474 32.64 -13.30 -0.63
CA PRO A 474 34.00 -13.03 -0.16
C PRO A 474 35.01 -14.11 -0.57
N ASP A 475 34.61 -15.38 -0.49
CA ASP A 475 35.47 -16.53 -0.75
C ASP A 475 35.85 -16.68 -2.24
N ASN A 476 35.07 -16.09 -3.15
CA ASN A 476 35.24 -16.26 -4.59
C ASN A 476 35.84 -15.02 -5.28
N VAL A 477 36.07 -13.92 -4.57
CA VAL A 477 36.56 -12.64 -5.17
C VAL A 477 37.86 -12.85 -5.96
N ASP A 478 38.86 -13.49 -5.35
CA ASP A 478 40.16 -13.71 -6.00
C ASP A 478 40.05 -14.66 -7.19
N ALA A 479 39.20 -15.69 -7.07
CA ALA A 479 38.97 -16.66 -8.14
C ALA A 479 38.30 -16.01 -9.36
N VAL A 480 37.31 -15.14 -9.15
CA VAL A 480 36.65 -14.39 -10.23
C VAL A 480 37.57 -13.34 -10.83
N ALA A 481 38.32 -12.60 -10.00
CA ALA A 481 39.28 -11.60 -10.47
C ALA A 481 40.37 -12.23 -11.36
N ALA A 482 40.82 -13.45 -11.04
CA ALA A 482 41.81 -14.19 -11.84
C ALA A 482 41.31 -14.63 -13.22
N LEU A 483 40.00 -14.63 -13.47
CA LEU A 483 39.39 -14.92 -14.78
C LEU A 483 39.34 -13.70 -15.71
N ALA A 484 39.63 -12.51 -15.19
CA ALA A 484 39.50 -11.25 -15.89
C ALA A 484 40.86 -10.64 -16.22
N VAL A 485 40.93 -9.82 -17.28
CA VAL A 485 42.12 -9.00 -17.56
C VAL A 485 42.17 -7.76 -16.67
N GLU A 486 41.00 -7.30 -16.23
CA GLU A 486 40.83 -6.20 -15.31
C GLU A 486 39.63 -6.50 -14.41
N SER A 487 39.76 -6.21 -13.11
CA SER A 487 38.69 -6.36 -12.13
C SER A 487 38.70 -5.14 -11.22
N VAL A 488 37.57 -4.44 -11.14
CA VAL A 488 37.37 -3.26 -10.31
C VAL A 488 36.25 -3.54 -9.33
N VAL A 489 36.46 -3.27 -8.04
CA VAL A 489 35.38 -3.32 -7.06
C VAL A 489 34.51 -2.07 -7.22
N ILE A 490 33.23 -2.27 -7.47
CA ILE A 490 32.24 -1.18 -7.61
C ILE A 490 31.50 -0.98 -6.29
N THR A 491 31.13 -2.08 -5.63
CA THR A 491 30.48 -2.08 -4.32
C THR A 491 31.26 -2.97 -3.38
N GLU A 492 31.76 -2.39 -2.29
CA GLU A 492 32.61 -3.09 -1.31
C GLU A 492 31.81 -4.06 -0.43
N ASN A 493 30.55 -3.75 -0.16
CA ASN A 493 29.65 -4.59 0.62
C ASN A 493 28.21 -4.43 0.14
N VAL A 494 27.70 -5.44 -0.56
CA VAL A 494 26.32 -5.48 -1.06
C VAL A 494 25.33 -5.51 0.10
N GLY A 495 25.60 -6.28 1.16
CA GLY A 495 24.74 -6.32 2.34
C GLY A 495 24.46 -4.94 2.93
N LEU A 496 25.50 -4.12 3.11
CA LEU A 496 25.35 -2.74 3.62
C LEU A 496 24.55 -1.85 2.65
N ALA A 497 24.78 -1.97 1.34
CA ALA A 497 24.02 -1.19 0.35
C ALA A 497 22.53 -1.55 0.35
N LEU A 498 22.19 -2.81 0.68
CA LEU A 498 20.80 -3.26 0.83
C LEU A 498 20.18 -2.79 2.16
N GLU A 499 20.93 -2.81 3.26
CA GLU A 499 20.49 -2.26 4.54
C GLU A 499 20.17 -0.76 4.44
N GLU A 500 21.04 0.01 3.79
CA GLU A 500 20.80 1.43 3.51
C GLU A 500 19.55 1.68 2.66
N GLU A 501 19.20 0.75 1.76
CA GLU A 501 17.98 0.84 0.95
C GLU A 501 16.72 0.53 1.79
N GLU A 502 16.79 -0.46 2.68
CA GLU A 502 15.70 -0.85 3.58
C GLU A 502 15.36 0.26 4.59
N ASP A 503 16.36 0.96 5.12
CA ASP A 503 16.18 2.11 6.02
C ASP A 503 15.48 3.32 5.35
N GLN A 504 15.41 3.35 4.02
CA GLN A 504 14.78 4.43 3.24
C GLN A 504 13.36 4.09 2.77
N VAL A 505 12.83 2.92 3.15
CA VAL A 505 11.41 2.59 2.96
C VAL A 505 10.59 3.47 3.90
N SER A 506 9.75 4.36 3.35
CA SER A 506 8.97 5.32 4.15
C SER A 506 7.52 5.40 3.69
N ILE A 507 6.60 5.58 4.64
CA ILE A 507 5.16 5.73 4.36
C ILE A 507 4.93 7.08 3.66
N SER A 508 4.75 6.99 2.35
CA SER A 508 4.51 8.14 1.49
C SER A 508 3.02 8.26 1.17
N ALA A 509 2.50 9.49 1.19
CA ALA A 509 1.09 9.70 0.82
C ALA A 509 0.88 9.33 -0.65
N VAL A 510 -0.02 8.38 -0.91
CA VAL A 510 -0.48 8.04 -2.25
C VAL A 510 -1.78 8.77 -2.58
N PRO A 511 -2.03 9.11 -3.86
CA PRO A 511 -1.08 9.23 -4.96
C PRO A 511 -0.53 10.68 -4.97
N SER A 512 0.57 10.96 -4.26
CA SER A 512 1.16 12.30 -4.18
C SER A 512 2.62 12.32 -4.62
N GLU A 513 3.19 13.51 -4.81
CA GLU A 513 4.59 13.67 -5.22
C GLU A 513 5.58 13.02 -4.24
N THR A 514 5.23 12.90 -2.95
CA THR A 514 6.10 12.25 -1.95
C THR A 514 6.21 10.75 -2.17
N TRP A 515 5.30 10.11 -2.91
CA TRP A 515 5.41 8.70 -3.29
C TRP A 515 6.76 8.39 -3.99
N PHE A 516 7.28 9.35 -4.75
CA PHE A 516 8.48 9.17 -5.56
C PHE A 516 9.78 9.51 -4.82
N THR A 517 9.80 9.38 -3.48
CA THR A 517 11.00 9.57 -2.65
C THR A 517 11.47 8.30 -1.94
N ALA A 518 10.79 7.18 -2.11
CA ALA A 518 11.12 5.89 -1.51
C ALA A 518 10.69 4.73 -2.41
N TYR A 519 11.24 3.54 -2.15
CA TYR A 519 10.69 2.28 -2.65
C TYR A 519 9.62 1.77 -1.67
N HIS A 520 8.67 0.98 -2.17
CA HIS A 520 7.47 0.59 -1.41
C HIS A 520 7.21 -0.91 -1.45
N PRO A 521 6.61 -1.48 -0.39
CA PRO A 521 6.03 -2.82 -0.43
C PRO A 521 5.09 -3.04 -1.61
N TYR A 522 5.05 -4.27 -2.14
CA TYR A 522 4.16 -4.65 -3.25
C TYR A 522 2.69 -4.25 -3.03
N ALA A 523 2.18 -4.40 -1.80
CA ALA A 523 0.81 -4.06 -1.46
C ALA A 523 0.52 -2.56 -1.69
N ASP A 524 1.48 -1.70 -1.38
CA ASP A 524 1.32 -0.25 -1.48
C ASP A 524 1.26 0.21 -2.94
N HIS A 525 1.97 -0.46 -3.85
CA HIS A 525 1.83 -0.22 -5.30
C HIS A 525 0.40 -0.52 -5.81
N LEU A 526 -0.26 -1.56 -5.27
CA LEU A 526 -1.64 -1.86 -5.61
C LEU A 526 -2.61 -0.80 -5.06
N THR A 527 -2.34 -0.30 -3.85
CA THR A 527 -3.08 0.80 -3.23
C THR A 527 -2.89 2.09 -4.03
N PHE A 528 -1.65 2.44 -4.41
CA PHE A 528 -1.33 3.60 -5.25
C PHE A 528 -2.17 3.64 -6.53
N LEU A 529 -2.23 2.53 -7.27
CA LEU A 529 -3.03 2.45 -8.50
C LEU A 529 -4.53 2.64 -8.21
N THR A 530 -5.04 2.03 -7.13
CA THR A 530 -6.45 2.09 -6.73
C THR A 530 -6.85 3.51 -6.31
N ASP A 531 -6.01 4.19 -5.54
CA ASP A 531 -6.26 5.55 -5.05
C ASP A 531 -6.12 6.58 -6.17
N LEU A 532 -5.14 6.38 -7.06
CA LEU A 532 -5.01 7.17 -8.27
C LEU A 532 -6.25 7.06 -9.15
N GLN A 533 -6.72 5.85 -9.43
CA GLN A 533 -7.93 5.64 -10.22
C GLN A 533 -9.17 6.23 -9.53
N SER A 534 -9.31 6.06 -8.21
CA SER A 534 -10.42 6.58 -7.42
C SER A 534 -10.50 8.11 -7.45
N SER A 535 -9.36 8.79 -7.58
CA SER A 535 -9.28 10.24 -7.73
C SER A 535 -9.67 10.73 -9.14
N PHE A 536 -9.67 9.85 -10.15
CA PHE A 536 -9.85 10.18 -11.57
C PHE A 536 -10.78 9.20 -12.30
N THR A 537 -11.93 8.88 -11.70
CA THR A 537 -12.87 7.86 -12.19
C THR A 537 -13.50 8.15 -13.57
N ALA A 538 -13.52 9.42 -14.00
CA ALA A 538 -14.10 9.80 -15.29
C ALA A 538 -13.22 9.44 -16.49
N ASN A 539 -11.91 9.29 -16.27
CA ASN A 539 -10.91 9.15 -17.32
C ASN A 539 -9.86 8.07 -17.01
N SER A 540 -10.15 7.18 -16.07
CA SER A 540 -9.30 6.02 -15.77
C SER A 540 -10.05 4.82 -15.18
N GLU A 541 -9.48 3.64 -15.36
CA GLU A 541 -9.94 2.39 -14.73
C GLU A 541 -8.77 1.46 -14.38
N ILE A 542 -8.98 0.59 -13.39
CA ILE A 542 -8.05 -0.50 -13.10
C ILE A 542 -8.24 -1.61 -14.13
N ILE A 543 -7.13 -2.11 -14.65
CA ILE A 543 -7.08 -3.22 -15.60
C ILE A 543 -6.19 -4.35 -15.06
N THR A 544 -6.31 -5.52 -15.68
CA THR A 544 -5.41 -6.65 -15.47
C THR A 544 -4.87 -7.16 -16.80
N ALA A 545 -3.59 -7.50 -16.82
CA ALA A 545 -2.97 -8.22 -17.94
C ALA A 545 -2.97 -9.74 -17.75
N GLY A 546 -3.45 -10.26 -16.62
CA GLY A 546 -3.43 -11.69 -16.29
C GLY A 546 -3.07 -11.98 -14.84
N THR A 547 -2.58 -13.19 -14.59
CA THR A 547 -2.22 -13.67 -13.25
C THR A 547 -0.86 -14.34 -13.30
N SER A 548 -0.05 -14.15 -12.25
CA SER A 548 1.26 -14.77 -12.09
C SER A 548 1.18 -16.24 -11.71
N THR A 549 2.34 -16.88 -11.69
CA THR A 549 2.51 -18.27 -11.24
C THR A 549 1.90 -18.55 -9.87
N GLN A 550 2.05 -17.64 -8.92
CA GLN A 550 1.56 -17.76 -7.55
C GLN A 550 0.19 -17.11 -7.34
N GLY A 551 -0.51 -16.75 -8.41
CA GLY A 551 -1.90 -16.26 -8.32
C GLY A 551 -2.06 -14.76 -8.12
N ARG A 552 -0.99 -13.95 -8.22
CA ARG A 552 -1.07 -12.48 -8.10
C ARG A 552 -1.49 -11.86 -9.41
N VAL A 553 -2.38 -10.88 -9.35
CA VAL A 553 -2.89 -10.19 -10.54
C VAL A 553 -1.82 -9.25 -11.09
N LEU A 554 -1.56 -9.28 -12.39
CA LEU A 554 -0.74 -8.28 -13.09
C LEU A 554 -1.61 -7.02 -13.25
N ARG A 555 -1.67 -6.20 -12.20
CA ARG A 555 -2.55 -5.03 -12.10
C ARG A 555 -1.94 -3.83 -12.81
N GLY A 556 -2.77 -3.08 -13.52
CA GLY A 556 -2.41 -1.82 -14.15
C GLY A 556 -3.56 -0.82 -14.14
N ILE A 557 -3.33 0.31 -14.82
CA ILE A 557 -4.31 1.38 -15.02
C ILE A 557 -4.43 1.70 -16.50
N HIS A 558 -5.67 1.90 -16.95
CA HIS A 558 -5.99 2.39 -18.29
C HIS A 558 -6.50 3.83 -18.17
N ILE A 559 -5.94 4.75 -18.96
CA ILE A 559 -6.23 6.18 -18.93
C ILE A 559 -6.63 6.63 -20.34
N TRP A 560 -7.72 7.41 -20.45
CA TRP A 560 -8.22 7.94 -21.72
C TRP A 560 -8.51 9.43 -21.63
N GLY A 561 -8.58 10.10 -22.77
CA GLY A 561 -8.96 11.52 -22.85
C GLY A 561 -10.41 11.76 -23.27
N SER A 562 -10.63 12.92 -23.87
CA SER A 562 -11.95 13.39 -24.32
C SER A 562 -12.61 12.53 -25.40
N GLY A 563 -11.85 11.65 -26.07
CA GLY A 563 -12.39 10.66 -27.01
C GLY A 563 -13.18 9.53 -26.33
N GLY A 564 -13.02 9.36 -25.01
CA GLY A 564 -13.57 8.24 -24.27
C GLY A 564 -12.72 6.97 -24.36
N LYS A 565 -13.07 5.99 -23.53
CA LYS A 565 -12.35 4.74 -23.33
C LYS A 565 -12.17 3.94 -24.63
N GLY A 566 -10.93 3.56 -24.95
CA GLY A 566 -10.61 2.66 -26.07
C GLY A 566 -10.86 3.27 -27.45
N SER A 567 -10.94 4.60 -27.53
CA SER A 567 -11.25 5.33 -28.76
C SER A 567 -10.01 5.76 -29.54
N LYS A 568 -8.83 5.67 -28.93
CA LYS A 568 -7.56 6.13 -29.50
C LYS A 568 -6.55 4.98 -29.59
N PRO A 569 -5.53 5.10 -30.47
CA PRO A 569 -4.42 4.15 -30.49
C PRO A 569 -3.78 4.02 -29.12
N ALA A 570 -3.43 2.79 -28.75
CA ALA A 570 -2.90 2.46 -27.45
C ALA A 570 -1.43 2.88 -27.31
N VAL A 571 -1.08 3.38 -26.14
CA VAL A 571 0.29 3.48 -25.63
C VAL A 571 0.42 2.50 -24.48
N LEU A 572 1.32 1.51 -24.61
CA LEU A 572 1.47 0.42 -23.65
C LEU A 572 2.80 0.54 -22.93
N PHE A 573 2.75 0.65 -21.59
CA PHE A 573 3.94 0.70 -20.73
C PHE A 573 3.97 -0.48 -19.78
N HIS A 574 5.05 -1.25 -19.84
CA HIS A 574 5.37 -2.30 -18.88
C HIS A 574 6.55 -1.87 -18.02
N GLY A 575 6.51 -2.24 -16.75
CA GLY A 575 7.61 -2.06 -15.81
C GLY A 575 7.86 -3.34 -15.04
N THR A 576 9.07 -3.43 -14.48
CA THR A 576 9.43 -4.47 -13.50
C THR A 576 9.13 -5.87 -14.03
N VAL A 577 9.54 -6.09 -15.28
CA VAL A 577 9.57 -7.42 -15.88
C VAL A 577 10.69 -8.27 -15.28
N HIS A 578 11.80 -7.62 -14.90
CA HIS A 578 12.78 -8.19 -13.99
C HIS A 578 12.55 -7.64 -12.58
N ALA A 579 12.49 -8.53 -11.61
CA ALA A 579 12.01 -8.20 -10.28
C ALA A 579 12.91 -7.23 -9.49
N ARG A 580 14.23 -7.32 -9.66
CA ARG A 580 15.22 -6.48 -8.95
C ARG A 580 15.31 -5.02 -9.42
N GLU A 581 14.65 -4.66 -10.53
CA GLU A 581 14.76 -3.37 -11.21
C GLU A 581 13.74 -2.35 -10.66
N TRP A 582 13.75 -2.12 -9.34
CA TRP A 582 12.67 -1.42 -8.61
C TRP A 582 12.33 -0.03 -9.16
N VAL A 583 13.29 0.73 -9.68
CA VAL A 583 13.06 2.08 -10.22
C VAL A 583 12.14 2.08 -11.46
N ALA A 584 12.01 0.95 -12.16
CA ALA A 584 11.07 0.81 -13.27
C ALA A 584 9.60 0.91 -12.81
N THR A 585 9.27 0.32 -11.64
CA THR A 585 7.93 0.44 -11.03
C THR A 585 7.59 1.92 -10.79
N LEU A 586 8.49 2.66 -10.15
CA LEU A 586 8.25 4.06 -9.80
C LEU A 586 8.16 4.95 -11.05
N THR A 587 8.91 4.62 -12.11
CA THR A 587 8.89 5.36 -13.38
C THR A 587 7.55 5.22 -14.12
N THR A 588 7.01 4.00 -14.17
CA THR A 588 5.70 3.74 -14.78
C THR A 588 4.55 4.35 -13.96
N GLU A 589 4.63 4.27 -12.63
CA GLU A 589 3.67 4.93 -11.73
C GLU A 589 3.72 6.46 -11.83
N TYR A 590 4.92 7.04 -11.93
CA TYR A 590 5.09 8.49 -12.10
C TYR A 590 4.45 8.96 -13.41
N THR A 591 4.61 8.18 -14.46
CA THR A 591 3.98 8.42 -15.76
C THR A 591 2.46 8.42 -15.64
N ALA A 592 1.86 7.41 -14.99
CA ALA A 592 0.42 7.36 -14.75
C ALA A 592 -0.08 8.56 -13.92
N TRP A 593 0.65 8.89 -12.86
CA TRP A 593 0.35 10.01 -11.97
C TRP A 593 0.39 11.35 -12.71
N GLN A 594 1.41 11.60 -13.53
CA GLN A 594 1.52 12.81 -14.33
C GLN A 594 0.38 12.92 -15.35
N LEU A 595 0.10 11.84 -16.09
CA LEU A 595 -0.96 11.82 -17.10
C LEU A 595 -2.31 12.22 -16.50
N LEU A 596 -2.65 11.72 -15.31
CA LEU A 596 -3.93 12.02 -14.65
C LEU A 596 -3.95 13.37 -13.94
N THR A 597 -2.96 13.64 -13.08
CA THR A 597 -2.95 14.86 -12.26
C THR A 597 -2.71 16.14 -13.07
N LYS A 598 -2.04 16.02 -14.22
CA LYS A 598 -1.79 17.16 -15.12
C LYS A 598 -2.78 17.27 -16.26
N TYR A 599 -3.69 16.31 -16.46
CA TYR A 599 -4.67 16.35 -17.56
C TYR A 599 -5.50 17.65 -17.61
N ALA A 600 -5.89 18.18 -16.44
CA ALA A 600 -6.69 19.40 -16.36
C ALA A 600 -5.87 20.71 -16.39
N THR A 601 -4.55 20.65 -16.18
CA THR A 601 -3.73 21.84 -15.89
C THR A 601 -2.56 22.04 -16.84
N ASP A 602 -2.07 20.99 -17.50
CA ASP A 602 -0.98 21.04 -18.45
C ASP A 602 -1.48 20.77 -19.87
N THR A 603 -1.30 21.74 -20.77
CA THR A 603 -1.77 21.65 -22.16
C THR A 603 -1.07 20.57 -22.97
N ALA A 604 0.20 20.29 -22.71
CA ALA A 604 0.93 19.24 -23.40
C ALA A 604 0.44 17.86 -22.96
N VAL A 605 0.28 17.65 -21.64
CA VAL A 605 -0.28 16.40 -21.11
C VAL A 605 -1.71 16.19 -21.61
N LYS A 606 -2.55 17.22 -21.58
CA LYS A 606 -3.91 17.16 -22.12
C LYS A 606 -3.91 16.71 -23.58
N ALA A 607 -3.06 17.30 -24.42
CA ALA A 607 -2.98 16.94 -25.83
C ALA A 607 -2.56 15.48 -26.04
N LEU A 608 -1.66 14.96 -25.20
CA LEU A 608 -1.24 13.55 -25.24
C LEU A 608 -2.38 12.59 -24.85
N VAL A 609 -3.03 12.85 -23.71
CA VAL A 609 -4.14 12.03 -23.21
C VAL A 609 -5.38 12.11 -24.12
N ASP A 610 -5.60 13.22 -24.81
CA ASP A 610 -6.67 13.33 -25.82
C ASP A 610 -6.32 12.61 -27.15
N ARG A 611 -5.03 12.33 -27.40
CA ARG A 611 -4.53 11.70 -28.63
C ARG A 611 -4.38 10.18 -28.52
N PHE A 612 -4.14 9.66 -27.32
CA PHE A 612 -3.82 8.25 -27.07
C PHE A 612 -4.58 7.69 -25.86
N ASP A 613 -4.77 6.37 -25.85
CA ASP A 613 -5.22 5.63 -24.67
C ASP A 613 -4.01 4.93 -24.02
N PHE A 614 -3.76 5.18 -22.74
CA PHE A 614 -2.57 4.70 -22.05
C PHE A 614 -2.91 3.47 -21.20
N TYR A 615 -2.20 2.38 -21.44
CA TYR A 615 -2.28 1.13 -20.69
C TYR A 615 -0.96 0.94 -19.95
N ILE A 616 -0.97 1.07 -18.62
CA ILE A 616 0.24 1.09 -17.81
C ILE A 616 0.17 -0.03 -16.78
N ILE A 617 1.16 -0.92 -16.80
CA ILE A 617 1.27 -2.08 -15.90
C ILE A 617 2.63 -1.98 -15.19
N PRO A 618 2.69 -1.35 -14.01
CA PRO A 618 3.96 -1.06 -13.35
C PRO A 618 4.77 -2.29 -12.93
N ILE A 619 4.08 -3.39 -12.59
CA ILE A 619 4.69 -4.63 -12.13
C ILE A 619 4.10 -5.80 -12.91
N VAL A 620 4.81 -6.23 -13.95
CA VAL A 620 4.41 -7.43 -14.73
C VAL A 620 4.94 -8.74 -14.13
N ASN A 621 5.92 -8.67 -13.22
CA ASN A 621 6.47 -9.81 -12.47
C ASN A 621 6.18 -9.70 -10.96
N PRO A 622 4.92 -9.78 -10.52
CA PRO A 622 4.57 -9.53 -9.11
C PRO A 622 5.14 -10.58 -8.16
N ASP A 623 5.31 -11.83 -8.62
CA ASP A 623 5.89 -12.90 -7.79
C ASP A 623 7.38 -12.70 -7.55
N GLY A 624 8.12 -12.40 -8.61
CA GLY A 624 9.53 -12.07 -8.49
C GLY A 624 9.71 -10.80 -7.64
N PHE A 625 8.91 -9.76 -7.86
CA PHE A 625 9.00 -8.52 -7.10
C PHE A 625 8.79 -8.73 -5.60
N VAL A 626 7.73 -9.45 -5.20
CA VAL A 626 7.54 -9.82 -3.78
C VAL A 626 8.73 -10.63 -3.26
N TYR A 627 9.25 -11.56 -4.06
CA TYR A 627 10.41 -12.37 -3.67
C TYR A 627 11.68 -11.51 -3.42
N THR A 628 11.84 -10.39 -4.13
CA THR A 628 12.92 -9.43 -3.85
C THR A 628 12.76 -8.68 -2.53
N GLN A 629 11.54 -8.56 -2.03
CA GLN A 629 11.25 -7.89 -0.76
C GLN A 629 11.34 -8.86 0.43
N THR A 630 11.08 -10.16 0.19
CA THR A 630 10.97 -11.14 1.29
C THR A 630 12.16 -12.10 1.40
N THR A 631 12.89 -12.34 0.30
CA THR A 631 13.82 -13.48 0.25
C THR A 631 15.14 -13.15 -0.43
N ASP A 632 15.12 -12.74 -1.70
CA ASP A 632 16.34 -12.45 -2.46
C ASP A 632 16.21 -11.18 -3.26
N ARG A 633 16.76 -10.09 -2.72
CA ARG A 633 16.69 -8.75 -3.30
C ARG A 633 17.24 -8.63 -4.73
N LEU A 634 18.16 -9.51 -5.12
CA LEU A 634 18.77 -9.52 -6.44
C LEU A 634 18.12 -10.52 -7.41
N TRP A 635 17.00 -11.12 -7.02
CA TRP A 635 16.23 -12.01 -7.87
C TRP A 635 15.69 -11.29 -9.11
N ARG A 636 15.88 -11.91 -10.28
CA ARG A 636 15.50 -11.34 -11.59
C ARG A 636 14.21 -11.94 -12.16
N LYS A 637 14.10 -13.26 -12.15
CA LYS A 637 13.13 -14.06 -12.94
C LYS A 637 11.72 -14.07 -12.35
N ASN A 638 10.77 -14.74 -13.00
CA ASN A 638 9.51 -15.11 -12.35
C ASN A 638 9.73 -16.22 -11.29
N ARG A 639 8.67 -16.73 -10.66
CA ARG A 639 8.75 -17.79 -9.63
C ARG A 639 8.20 -19.15 -10.05
N GLN A 640 8.13 -19.41 -11.37
CA GLN A 640 7.63 -20.67 -11.90
C GLN A 640 8.65 -21.81 -11.73
N THR A 641 8.24 -22.90 -11.08
CA THR A 641 9.09 -24.09 -10.89
C THR A 641 9.42 -24.78 -12.20
N VAL A 642 10.62 -25.36 -12.29
CA VAL A 642 11.07 -26.11 -13.48
C VAL A 642 11.05 -27.60 -13.15
N THR A 643 10.27 -28.41 -13.86
CA THR A 643 10.06 -29.83 -13.51
C THR A 643 11.32 -30.68 -13.53
N THR A 644 12.34 -30.26 -14.29
CA THR A 644 13.60 -30.99 -14.49
C THR A 644 14.78 -30.42 -13.71
N SER A 645 14.55 -29.44 -12.83
CA SER A 645 15.62 -28.74 -12.11
C SER A 645 15.15 -28.28 -10.74
N THR A 646 16.10 -28.09 -9.80
CA THR A 646 15.84 -27.41 -8.53
C THR A 646 15.79 -25.89 -8.68
N CYS A 647 16.30 -25.35 -9.80
CA CYS A 647 16.27 -23.93 -10.10
C CYS A 647 14.87 -23.47 -10.50
N VAL A 648 14.56 -22.22 -10.13
CA VAL A 648 13.22 -21.63 -10.26
C VAL A 648 13.27 -20.44 -11.23
N GLY A 649 12.18 -20.26 -11.96
CA GLY A 649 11.91 -19.03 -12.69
C GLY A 649 12.36 -19.05 -14.14
N ARG A 650 11.60 -18.35 -14.98
CA ARG A 650 11.92 -17.94 -16.35
C ARG A 650 12.24 -16.46 -16.38
N ASP A 651 13.16 -16.06 -17.24
CA ASP A 651 13.30 -14.67 -17.64
C ASP A 651 12.12 -14.29 -18.55
N ILE A 652 11.19 -13.47 -18.03
CA ILE A 652 9.98 -13.05 -18.76
C ILE A 652 10.36 -12.32 -20.05
N ASN A 653 11.47 -11.58 -20.07
CA ASN A 653 11.96 -10.88 -21.26
C ASN A 653 12.89 -11.76 -22.14
N ARG A 654 12.85 -13.08 -21.95
CA ARG A 654 13.37 -14.08 -22.89
C ARG A 654 12.33 -15.12 -23.30
N ASN A 655 11.14 -15.06 -22.70
CA ASN A 655 10.10 -16.08 -22.86
C ASN A 655 9.00 -15.67 -23.86
N TRP A 656 9.07 -14.50 -24.50
CA TRP A 656 8.11 -14.14 -25.54
C TRP A 656 8.26 -15.04 -26.76
N SER A 657 7.16 -15.36 -27.43
CA SER A 657 7.16 -16.40 -28.47
C SER A 657 7.82 -16.00 -29.79
N TYR A 658 8.13 -14.71 -29.98
CA TYR A 658 8.76 -14.22 -31.20
C TYR A 658 10.27 -14.43 -31.14
N LYS A 659 10.80 -15.19 -32.09
CA LYS A 659 12.23 -15.53 -32.22
C LYS A 659 12.84 -16.19 -30.98
N TRP A 660 11.99 -16.84 -30.17
CA TRP A 660 12.41 -17.59 -28.98
C TRP A 660 13.36 -18.76 -29.31
N GLU A 661 13.17 -19.37 -30.47
CA GLU A 661 13.94 -20.51 -30.96
C GLU A 661 15.39 -20.14 -31.34
N VAL A 662 15.65 -18.86 -31.61
CA VAL A 662 16.98 -18.38 -32.01
C VAL A 662 17.97 -18.58 -30.86
N THR A 663 19.16 -19.09 -31.19
CA THR A 663 20.25 -19.34 -30.23
C THR A 663 21.12 -18.10 -30.04
N GLY A 664 21.72 -17.94 -28.86
CA GLY A 664 22.76 -16.91 -28.62
C GLY A 664 22.28 -15.58 -28.04
N GLY A 665 21.01 -15.48 -27.60
CA GLY A 665 20.48 -14.32 -26.87
C GLY A 665 19.68 -14.67 -25.60
N ALA A 666 19.61 -15.96 -25.25
CA ALA A 666 18.98 -16.47 -24.04
C ALA A 666 19.51 -17.87 -23.71
N SER A 667 19.44 -18.26 -22.44
CA SER A 667 19.94 -19.55 -21.97
C SER A 667 18.86 -20.63 -21.95
N THR A 668 19.26 -21.88 -22.21
CA THR A 668 18.43 -23.09 -22.00
C THR A 668 18.70 -23.74 -20.64
N ASN A 669 19.67 -23.25 -19.86
CA ASN A 669 19.95 -23.74 -18.52
C ASN A 669 18.94 -23.16 -17.51
N PRO A 670 18.12 -23.98 -16.80
CA PRO A 670 17.14 -23.51 -15.81
C PRO A 670 17.72 -22.63 -14.69
N CYS A 671 19.00 -22.78 -14.37
CA CYS A 671 19.67 -22.01 -13.33
C CYS A 671 20.20 -20.66 -13.81
N SER A 672 20.23 -20.42 -15.12
CA SER A 672 20.69 -19.14 -15.65
C SER A 672 19.67 -18.03 -15.38
N GLU A 673 20.19 -16.83 -15.14
CA GLU A 673 19.44 -15.57 -15.04
C GLU A 673 18.66 -15.23 -16.32
N THR A 674 19.11 -15.75 -17.47
CA THR A 674 18.48 -15.55 -18.78
C THR A 674 17.75 -16.79 -19.29
N PHE A 675 17.35 -17.69 -18.38
CA PHE A 675 16.63 -18.91 -18.76
C PHE A 675 15.34 -18.59 -19.49
N LYS A 676 15.25 -18.97 -20.76
CA LYS A 676 14.14 -18.61 -21.66
C LYS A 676 12.85 -19.40 -21.46
N GLY A 677 12.83 -20.36 -20.54
CA GLY A 677 11.69 -21.28 -20.35
C GLY A 677 11.82 -22.58 -21.13
N LEU A 678 10.85 -23.48 -20.91
CA LEU A 678 10.82 -24.79 -21.56
C LEU A 678 10.15 -24.74 -22.93
N ALA A 679 9.32 -23.72 -23.16
CA ALA A 679 8.63 -23.45 -24.41
C ALA A 679 8.39 -21.94 -24.56
N PRO A 680 8.19 -21.44 -25.79
CA PRO A 680 7.85 -20.04 -26.02
C PRO A 680 6.52 -19.68 -25.33
N GLY A 681 6.51 -18.65 -24.49
CA GLY A 681 5.33 -18.18 -23.77
C GLY A 681 4.81 -19.19 -22.74
N ASP A 682 5.69 -20.00 -22.15
CA ASP A 682 5.31 -21.01 -21.15
C ASP A 682 5.08 -20.45 -19.74
N SER A 683 5.32 -19.15 -19.53
CA SER A 683 4.99 -18.46 -18.29
C SER A 683 3.57 -17.88 -18.30
N PRO A 684 2.83 -17.96 -17.19
CA PRO A 684 1.50 -17.36 -17.10
C PRO A 684 1.55 -15.83 -17.23
N GLU A 685 2.63 -15.20 -16.79
CA GLU A 685 2.86 -13.77 -16.98
C GLU A 685 2.95 -13.42 -18.48
N ASN A 686 3.80 -14.12 -19.26
CA ASN A 686 3.92 -13.88 -20.71
C ASN A 686 2.63 -14.19 -21.46
N GLN A 687 1.86 -15.21 -21.06
CA GLN A 687 0.57 -15.53 -21.67
C GLN A 687 -0.43 -14.40 -21.52
N GLY A 688 -0.49 -13.81 -20.31
CA GLY A 688 -1.32 -12.65 -20.02
C GLY A 688 -0.91 -11.42 -20.83
N LEU A 689 0.37 -11.07 -20.77
CA LEU A 689 0.92 -9.91 -21.48
C LEU A 689 0.75 -10.02 -23.00
N ALA A 690 1.00 -11.19 -23.58
CA ALA A 690 0.76 -11.46 -24.99
C ALA A 690 -0.72 -11.32 -25.36
N SER A 691 -1.63 -11.79 -24.50
CA SER A 691 -3.07 -11.63 -24.70
C SER A 691 -3.49 -10.16 -24.70
N GLN A 692 -2.92 -9.34 -23.81
CA GLN A 692 -3.13 -7.90 -23.79
C GLN A 692 -2.61 -7.23 -25.07
N VAL A 693 -1.39 -7.55 -25.50
CA VAL A 693 -0.80 -7.02 -26.73
C VAL A 693 -1.68 -7.36 -27.94
N ASN A 694 -2.13 -8.61 -28.07
CA ASN A 694 -3.02 -9.02 -29.15
C ASN A 694 -4.36 -8.28 -29.12
N ALA A 695 -4.96 -8.12 -27.93
CA ALA A 695 -6.22 -7.40 -27.79
C ALA A 695 -6.10 -5.91 -28.20
N LEU A 696 -5.00 -5.25 -27.84
CA LEU A 696 -4.75 -3.86 -28.22
C LEU A 696 -4.44 -3.71 -29.72
N ARG A 697 -3.68 -4.65 -30.30
CA ARG A 697 -3.44 -4.74 -31.74
C ARG A 697 -4.75 -4.81 -32.52
N ASP A 698 -5.65 -5.70 -32.09
CA ASP A 698 -6.90 -6.00 -32.80
C ASP A 698 -7.99 -4.94 -32.56
N ALA A 699 -7.76 -4.02 -31.62
CA ALA A 699 -8.63 -2.88 -31.35
C ALA A 699 -8.20 -1.63 -32.15
N ALA A 700 -7.79 -0.55 -31.47
CA ALA A 700 -7.36 0.69 -32.12
C ALA A 700 -5.89 0.67 -32.59
N GLY A 701 -5.18 -0.45 -32.37
CA GLY A 701 -3.75 -0.61 -32.65
C GLY A 701 -2.87 0.00 -31.56
N ILE A 702 -1.59 -0.39 -31.53
CA ILE A 702 -0.60 0.11 -30.58
C ILE A 702 0.28 1.15 -31.28
N ARG A 703 0.23 2.40 -30.82
CA ARG A 703 1.10 3.46 -31.34
C ARG A 703 2.53 3.32 -30.83
N LEU A 704 2.66 3.12 -29.52
CA LEU A 704 3.93 3.10 -28.82
C LEU A 704 3.90 2.03 -27.72
N TYR A 705 4.93 1.19 -27.68
CA TYR A 705 5.23 0.30 -26.59
C TYR A 705 6.56 0.71 -25.93
N ILE A 706 6.61 0.76 -24.61
CA ILE A 706 7.87 0.91 -23.85
C ILE A 706 7.90 -0.13 -22.73
N ASP A 707 8.98 -0.91 -22.69
CA ASP A 707 9.35 -1.75 -21.55
C ASP A 707 10.42 -1.03 -20.72
N PHE A 708 10.11 -0.67 -19.47
CA PHE A 708 11.03 0.02 -18.57
C PHE A 708 11.82 -1.00 -17.74
N HIS A 709 13.14 -0.89 -17.83
CA HIS A 709 14.15 -1.68 -17.14
C HIS A 709 15.13 -0.79 -16.40
N SER A 710 16.00 -1.38 -15.60
CA SER A 710 17.28 -0.78 -15.22
C SER A 710 18.37 -1.85 -15.28
N TYR A 711 19.65 -1.53 -15.38
CA TYR A 711 20.28 -0.21 -15.48
C TYR A 711 21.16 -0.15 -16.72
N GLY A 712 21.58 1.05 -17.09
CA GLY A 712 22.59 1.26 -18.12
C GLY A 712 22.43 2.56 -18.89
N GLN A 713 21.33 3.28 -18.70
CA GLN A 713 20.99 4.50 -19.43
C GLN A 713 20.95 4.28 -20.95
N HIS A 714 20.05 3.42 -21.41
CA HIS A 714 19.84 3.12 -22.83
C HIS A 714 18.40 3.37 -23.26
N ILE A 715 18.21 3.77 -24.52
CA ILE A 715 16.92 3.75 -25.22
C ILE A 715 17.08 2.90 -26.47
N LEU A 716 16.56 1.68 -26.40
CA LEU A 716 16.77 0.64 -27.40
C LEU A 716 15.49 0.37 -28.18
N TRP A 717 15.61 0.02 -29.44
CA TRP A 717 14.48 -0.42 -30.27
C TRP A 717 14.85 -1.70 -31.04
N PRO A 718 13.91 -2.36 -31.73
CA PRO A 718 14.20 -3.61 -32.44
C PRO A 718 15.32 -3.51 -33.50
N TYR A 719 16.07 -4.59 -33.76
CA TYR A 719 15.86 -5.93 -33.20
C TYR A 719 16.87 -6.27 -32.09
N GLY A 720 16.41 -7.05 -31.11
CA GLY A 720 17.25 -7.74 -30.13
C GLY A 720 17.80 -9.06 -30.66
N TYR A 721 17.00 -9.84 -31.39
CA TYR A 721 17.38 -11.19 -31.82
C TYR A 721 18.41 -11.22 -32.95
N SER A 722 18.60 -10.10 -33.66
CA SER A 722 19.50 -10.00 -34.80
C SER A 722 20.18 -8.64 -34.85
N CYS A 723 21.51 -8.67 -34.97
CA CYS A 723 22.34 -7.47 -35.06
C CYS A 723 22.50 -6.94 -36.49
N SER A 724 22.09 -7.72 -37.50
CA SER A 724 22.18 -7.34 -38.92
C SER A 724 20.85 -6.83 -39.47
N LEU A 725 19.75 -7.11 -38.79
CA LEU A 725 18.42 -6.66 -39.21
C LEU A 725 18.11 -5.31 -38.58
N VAL A 726 17.36 -4.51 -39.33
CA VAL A 726 16.94 -3.17 -38.94
C VAL A 726 15.44 -3.09 -39.19
N VAL A 727 14.69 -2.59 -38.21
CA VAL A 727 13.25 -2.36 -38.36
C VAL A 727 12.98 -1.37 -39.51
N GLU A 728 11.93 -1.61 -40.30
CA GLU A 728 11.67 -0.86 -41.54
C GLU A 728 11.61 0.66 -41.32
N ASN A 729 10.97 1.10 -40.23
CA ASN A 729 10.85 2.50 -39.84
C ASN A 729 11.97 2.97 -38.88
N SER A 730 13.17 2.39 -38.96
CA SER A 730 14.26 2.69 -38.01
C SER A 730 14.68 4.18 -37.96
N ALA A 731 14.53 4.92 -39.05
CA ALA A 731 14.78 6.37 -39.06
C ALA A 731 13.82 7.13 -38.12
N ALA A 732 12.54 6.74 -38.11
CA ALA A 732 11.55 7.29 -37.20
C ALA A 732 11.86 6.87 -35.75
N HIS A 733 12.22 5.59 -35.54
CA HIS A 733 12.64 5.12 -34.22
C HIS A 733 13.81 5.96 -33.65
N ARG A 734 14.82 6.23 -34.47
CA ARG A 734 15.96 7.07 -34.09
C ARG A 734 15.53 8.50 -33.76
N SER A 735 14.65 9.10 -34.56
CA SER A 735 14.16 10.47 -34.32
C SER A 735 13.46 10.58 -32.96
N LEU A 736 12.58 9.64 -32.63
CA LEU A 736 11.86 9.59 -31.36
C LEU A 736 12.81 9.36 -30.18
N ALA A 737 13.76 8.43 -30.31
CA ALA A 737 14.77 8.18 -29.28
C ALA A 737 15.68 9.39 -29.05
N THR A 738 16.09 10.10 -30.11
CA THR A 738 16.85 11.35 -30.01
C THR A 738 16.06 12.44 -29.29
N ALA A 739 14.76 12.58 -29.58
CA ALA A 739 13.90 13.53 -28.87
C ALA A 739 13.85 13.22 -27.36
N SER A 740 13.67 11.94 -26.99
CA SER A 740 13.67 11.53 -25.59
C SER A 740 15.02 11.76 -24.91
N GLN A 741 16.13 11.28 -25.50
CA GLN A 741 17.48 11.44 -24.95
C GLN A 741 17.83 12.92 -24.74
N THR A 742 17.45 13.78 -25.69
CA THR A 742 17.68 15.23 -25.60
C THR A 742 16.89 15.84 -24.44
N ALA A 743 15.62 15.47 -24.28
CA ALA A 743 14.78 15.96 -23.20
C ALA A 743 15.27 15.50 -21.81
N ILE A 744 15.65 14.23 -21.68
CA ILE A 744 16.27 13.69 -20.46
C ILE A 744 17.52 14.50 -20.10
N ARG A 745 18.43 14.67 -21.07
CA ARG A 745 19.67 15.42 -20.85
C ARG A 745 19.43 16.88 -20.48
N ALA A 746 18.37 17.50 -21.00
CA ALA A 746 18.01 18.87 -20.68
C ALA A 746 17.52 19.04 -19.23
N VAL A 747 16.93 18.01 -18.62
CA VAL A 747 16.44 18.06 -17.22
C VAL A 747 17.59 17.92 -16.22
N SER A 748 18.50 16.99 -16.46
CA SER A 748 19.43 16.52 -15.42
C SER A 748 20.89 16.41 -15.87
N GLY A 749 21.16 16.58 -17.17
CA GLY A 749 22.47 16.31 -17.76
C GLY A 749 22.75 14.82 -18.04
N THR A 750 21.86 13.91 -17.62
CA THR A 750 22.04 12.46 -17.83
C THR A 750 22.08 12.11 -19.30
N SER A 751 23.07 11.31 -19.71
CA SER A 751 23.25 10.89 -21.09
C SER A 751 22.79 9.45 -21.26
N TYR A 752 21.88 9.21 -22.21
CA TYR A 752 21.41 7.87 -22.56
C TYR A 752 22.01 7.44 -23.90
N THR A 753 22.45 6.20 -24.07
CA THR A 753 22.87 5.68 -25.37
C THR A 753 21.65 5.17 -26.14
N ILE A 754 21.55 5.46 -27.43
CA ILE A 754 20.37 5.08 -28.23
C ILE A 754 20.75 4.20 -29.43
N GLY A 755 19.93 3.22 -29.78
CA GLY A 755 20.16 2.39 -30.97
C GLY A 755 19.36 1.08 -31.04
N PRO A 756 19.51 0.30 -32.12
CA PRO A 756 18.93 -1.04 -32.18
C PRO A 756 19.52 -1.95 -31.09
N SER A 757 18.65 -2.67 -30.38
CA SER A 757 18.97 -3.40 -29.14
C SER A 757 20.20 -4.31 -29.28
N CYS A 758 20.24 -5.17 -30.31
CA CYS A 758 21.34 -6.13 -30.49
C CYS A 758 22.69 -5.43 -30.70
N SER A 759 22.73 -4.42 -31.58
CA SER A 759 23.96 -3.74 -31.97
C SER A 759 24.47 -2.74 -30.92
N THR A 760 23.58 -2.23 -30.08
CA THR A 760 23.89 -1.19 -29.11
C THR A 760 24.19 -1.75 -27.73
N LEU A 761 23.48 -2.80 -27.31
CA LEU A 761 23.65 -3.42 -26.00
C LEU A 761 24.19 -4.85 -26.16
N TYR A 762 23.34 -5.82 -26.49
CA TYR A 762 23.74 -7.19 -26.81
C TYR A 762 22.57 -8.00 -27.43
N PRO A 763 22.83 -9.16 -28.07
CA PRO A 763 21.78 -10.01 -28.63
C PRO A 763 20.81 -10.56 -27.58
N THR A 764 19.50 -10.47 -27.82
CA THR A 764 18.44 -11.00 -26.96
C THR A 764 17.39 -11.75 -27.79
N THR A 765 16.91 -12.89 -27.33
CA THR A 765 15.85 -13.64 -28.03
C THR A 765 14.61 -13.79 -27.15
N GLY A 766 13.43 -13.81 -27.76
CA GLY A 766 12.17 -13.85 -27.03
C GLY A 766 11.92 -12.61 -26.16
N SER A 767 12.30 -11.43 -26.64
CA SER A 767 12.09 -10.15 -25.94
C SER A 767 10.69 -9.57 -26.20
N SER A 768 10.22 -8.77 -25.25
CA SER A 768 8.94 -8.05 -25.34
C SER A 768 8.94 -7.06 -26.50
N THR A 769 10.01 -6.28 -26.64
CA THR A 769 10.18 -5.22 -27.63
C THR A 769 10.12 -5.75 -29.07
N ASP A 770 10.77 -6.88 -29.34
CA ASP A 770 10.71 -7.52 -30.67
C ASP A 770 9.33 -8.15 -30.92
N TYR A 771 8.71 -8.75 -29.88
CA TYR A 771 7.37 -9.34 -29.99
C TYR A 771 6.30 -8.28 -30.26
N THR A 772 6.30 -7.16 -29.54
CA THR A 772 5.28 -6.11 -29.67
C THR A 772 5.41 -5.35 -30.98
N ASP A 773 6.64 -5.15 -31.49
CA ASP A 773 6.90 -4.59 -32.83
C ASP A 773 6.29 -5.48 -33.93
N VAL A 774 6.67 -6.77 -33.95
CA VAL A 774 6.32 -7.64 -35.08
C VAL A 774 4.97 -8.33 -34.91
N THR A 775 4.76 -9.00 -33.78
CA THR A 775 3.53 -9.78 -33.53
C THR A 775 2.40 -8.88 -33.00
N GLY A 776 2.75 -7.91 -32.17
CA GLY A 776 1.83 -6.87 -31.68
C GLY A 776 1.53 -5.79 -32.70
N ASN A 777 2.29 -5.72 -33.80
CA ASN A 777 2.16 -4.70 -34.85
C ASN A 777 2.11 -3.27 -34.27
N SER A 778 2.91 -3.02 -33.23
CA SER A 778 3.07 -1.68 -32.68
C SER A 778 3.81 -0.81 -33.69
N THR A 779 3.48 0.48 -33.76
CA THR A 779 4.21 1.33 -34.71
C THR A 779 5.63 1.62 -34.23
N TYR A 780 5.80 1.79 -32.92
CA TYR A 780 7.10 1.97 -32.29
C TYR A 780 7.18 1.13 -31.02
N SER A 781 8.34 0.52 -30.81
CA SER A 781 8.61 -0.35 -29.68
C SER A 781 9.98 -0.03 -29.09
N TYR A 782 10.06 0.17 -27.78
CA TYR A 782 11.31 0.50 -27.10
C TYR A 782 11.52 -0.28 -25.80
N THR A 783 12.80 -0.46 -25.47
CA THR A 783 13.29 -0.79 -24.14
C THR A 783 14.03 0.42 -23.58
N TYR A 784 13.69 0.81 -22.35
CA TYR A 784 14.45 1.81 -21.59
C TYR A 784 15.27 1.09 -20.52
N GLU A 785 16.59 1.26 -20.54
CA GLU A 785 17.45 0.93 -19.40
C GLU A 785 17.67 2.22 -18.62
N LEU A 786 17.06 2.35 -17.44
CA LEU A 786 17.10 3.58 -16.63
C LEU A 786 18.46 3.76 -15.95
N ARG A 787 18.53 4.69 -15.00
CA ARG A 787 19.72 4.91 -14.17
C ARG A 787 20.11 3.66 -13.39
N ASP A 788 21.39 3.49 -13.03
CA ASP A 788 22.55 4.29 -13.43
C ASP A 788 23.42 3.55 -14.46
N THR A 789 24.73 3.77 -14.50
CA THR A 789 25.67 3.05 -15.37
C THR A 789 26.48 1.97 -14.61
N GLY A 790 25.96 1.54 -13.47
CA GLY A 790 26.48 0.44 -12.65
C GLY A 790 27.13 0.85 -11.34
N ASN A 791 27.16 2.14 -10.96
CA ASN A 791 27.72 2.55 -9.66
C ASN A 791 26.90 2.00 -8.50
N ASN A 792 25.57 2.05 -8.63
CA ASN A 792 24.62 1.44 -7.71
C ASN A 792 23.84 0.31 -8.40
N GLY A 793 23.73 0.33 -9.73
CA GLY A 793 23.04 -0.71 -10.48
C GLY A 793 21.60 -0.88 -10.03
N PHE A 794 21.27 -2.05 -9.47
CA PHE A 794 19.92 -2.39 -9.00
C PHE A 794 19.59 -1.89 -7.58
N THR A 795 20.58 -1.40 -6.83
CA THR A 795 20.42 -0.84 -5.49
C THR A 795 20.49 0.69 -5.56
N LEU A 796 19.85 1.27 -6.59
CA LEU A 796 19.86 2.70 -6.86
C LEU A 796 19.23 3.45 -5.67
N PRO A 797 19.95 4.37 -4.99
CA PRO A 797 19.47 4.98 -3.75
C PRO A 797 18.12 5.68 -3.91
N ALA A 798 17.27 5.65 -2.88
CA ALA A 798 15.95 6.28 -2.91
C ALA A 798 15.98 7.78 -3.31
N SER A 799 17.05 8.49 -2.93
CA SER A 799 17.30 9.88 -3.31
C SER A 799 17.42 10.11 -4.84
N GLN A 800 17.69 9.06 -5.62
CA GLN A 800 17.78 9.08 -7.08
C GLN A 800 16.45 8.73 -7.77
N ILE A 801 15.42 8.28 -7.04
CA ILE A 801 14.10 7.98 -7.62
C ILE A 801 13.53 9.23 -8.28
N LYS A 802 13.37 10.32 -7.51
CA LYS A 802 12.79 11.56 -8.03
C LYS A 802 13.54 12.13 -9.23
N PRO A 803 14.88 12.28 -9.22
CA PRO A 803 15.64 12.65 -10.42
C PRO A 803 15.37 11.75 -11.62
N THR A 804 15.32 10.43 -11.42
CA THR A 804 15.14 9.43 -12.50
C THR A 804 13.73 9.51 -13.11
N VAL A 805 12.68 9.58 -12.29
CA VAL A 805 11.31 9.62 -12.82
C VAL A 805 11.00 10.95 -13.51
N VAL A 806 11.55 12.07 -13.02
CA VAL A 806 11.35 13.41 -13.61
C VAL A 806 12.05 13.54 -14.97
N GLU A 807 13.32 13.12 -15.07
CA GLU A 807 14.03 13.17 -16.35
C GLU A 807 13.40 12.22 -17.38
N THR A 808 13.00 11.02 -16.94
CA THR A 808 12.41 10.02 -17.83
C THR A 808 11.05 10.48 -18.32
N TRP A 809 10.24 11.10 -17.47
CA TRP A 809 8.96 11.70 -17.88
C TRP A 809 9.13 12.74 -18.98
N ALA A 810 10.13 13.63 -18.87
CA ALA A 810 10.43 14.59 -19.93
C ALA A 810 10.80 13.88 -21.25
N GLY A 811 11.57 12.78 -21.16
CA GLY A 811 11.88 11.91 -22.30
C GLY A 811 10.64 11.28 -22.94
N VAL A 812 9.76 10.68 -22.13
CA VAL A 812 8.51 10.04 -22.56
C VAL A 812 7.58 11.04 -23.22
N VAL A 813 7.40 12.24 -22.64
CA VAL A 813 6.59 13.32 -23.24
C VAL A 813 7.13 13.73 -24.61
N ALA A 814 8.44 13.95 -24.73
CA ALA A 814 9.07 14.32 -26.00
C ALA A 814 8.91 13.22 -27.06
N MET A 815 9.04 11.96 -26.67
CA MET A 815 8.82 10.81 -27.56
C MET A 815 7.37 10.72 -28.03
N LEU A 816 6.40 10.87 -27.13
CA LEU A 816 4.96 10.83 -27.44
C LEU A 816 4.52 11.99 -28.34
N GLN A 817 5.11 13.17 -28.18
CA GLN A 817 4.86 14.33 -29.03
C GLN A 817 5.38 14.11 -30.46
N ALA A 818 6.51 13.41 -30.60
CA ALA A 818 7.09 13.06 -31.89
C ALA A 818 6.44 11.84 -32.55
N ALA A 819 5.80 10.97 -31.75
CA ALA A 819 4.96 9.87 -32.22
C ALA A 819 3.67 10.38 -32.85
#